data_AF-A0A9P8AY88-F1
#
_entry.id   AF-A0A9P8AY88-F1
#
_cell.length_a   1.000
_cell.length_b   1.000
_cell.length_c   1.000
_cell.angle_alpha   90.00
_cell.angle_beta   90.00
_cell.angle_gamma   90.00
#
_symmetry.space_group_name_H-M   'P 1'
#
loop_
_entity.id
_entity.type
_entity.pdbx_description
1 polymer ?
#
loop_
_entity_poly.entity_id
_entity_poly.type
_entity_poly.pdbx_seq_one_letter_code
_entity_poly.pdbx_strand_id
1 'polypeptide(L)'
;MAVPGPDKFTILDISGKFYLDKSLSDSTDEILRLQGVSWWKRKAISIGTVTLYIKHYRDDQGTEKIDIDQTVAGISGTSEKRTLDWTERENNDDIFGPVIGKSRRVKLGELEEEFLKIGWTEDTVKHGVIQACAASDTPKSGTTWIANQTWGVEVVNGERRYARHIKFTGPAGEDIQARLVYDYEPRPFLDIDVTFRGCHFEFPLESTLIRLTQHFTSPWLLAALIAGYIIGLAFFIRAQSYLTPSDAFIGCTDTFWLANNGCGLNGESCTPFNDSSLDFRCPAQCSTVTLQNPRTVGDEQIAYKPLVVGGGDSNATYRGDSFICAAAVQAGLISDSKGGCASLELIGSYINFLPTTGHGITSIGFATVFPLSFRFLDCTLLTHCTDYRNPALVFNILVTCLLFLVLRPKPLVLYWCLICIGFWHISLFSQPQAAPPDLSAAFGTFLPVLFIAYVFWRLAFRFILPMYTKAPIEYMVWYLGPYWVGVLSYITLEAAIPINRLTSSDLAKRSGAITALVVIVIVVTVLVLNQVRVIRKTGWLPYYAGWYVVGGLVVMVLALLPGLEIRLHHYIVAMVLIPGTAFPTRLSAVYQGLLLGLFLNGAAAYGFDSILQTAEELQQDAPSGSELPTFLTNSTNYNASIPFENQTIAWDSLPAGWDGFALLVDDVERYVGTALNFSLAAFNASLPHFFRLALTSGDDTGDFTMPAILWPNGSWVDPLPGPS
;
A
#
# COMPACT_ATOMS: atom_id res chain seq x y z
N MET A 1 -21.79 4.42 13.04
CA MET A 1 -23.03 5.09 12.61
C MET A 1 -22.68 6.54 12.32
N ALA A 2 -22.76 6.94 11.05
CA ALA A 2 -22.75 8.35 10.69
C ALA A 2 -24.09 8.94 11.16
N VAL A 3 -24.05 10.09 11.82
CA VAL A 3 -25.28 10.82 12.16
C VAL A 3 -25.97 11.17 10.84
N PRO A 4 -27.30 10.92 10.67
CA PRO A 4 -28.02 11.48 9.54
C PRO A 4 -27.68 12.98 9.46
N GLY A 5 -27.29 13.47 8.28
CA GLY A 5 -26.73 14.83 8.14
C GLY A 5 -27.56 15.90 8.87
N PRO A 6 -26.97 17.04 9.29
CA PRO A 6 -27.56 17.97 10.27
C PRO A 6 -29.03 18.33 10.01
N ASP A 7 -29.44 18.43 8.75
CA ASP A 7 -30.79 18.77 8.31
C ASP A 7 -31.84 17.67 8.54
N LYS A 8 -31.41 16.42 8.73
CA LYS A 8 -32.27 15.23 8.93
C LYS A 8 -32.22 14.70 10.37
N PHE A 9 -31.41 15.30 11.23
CA PHE A 9 -31.29 14.89 12.64
C PHE A 9 -32.54 15.31 13.42
N THR A 10 -33.16 14.34 14.11
CA THR A 10 -34.37 14.55 14.93
C THR A 10 -34.23 13.81 16.26
N ILE A 11 -34.97 14.25 17.29
CA ILE A 11 -34.94 13.63 18.62
C ILE A 11 -35.52 12.19 18.67
N LEU A 12 -36.12 11.71 17.57
CA LEU A 12 -36.67 10.36 17.46
C LEU A 12 -35.59 9.30 17.18
N ASP A 13 -34.47 9.69 16.59
CA ASP A 13 -33.30 8.81 16.39
C ASP A 13 -32.04 9.63 16.60
N ILE A 14 -31.42 9.45 17.77
CA ILE A 14 -30.17 10.10 18.14
C ILE A 14 -28.99 9.14 18.04
N SER A 15 -29.12 8.05 17.26
CA SER A 15 -28.04 7.09 17.06
C SER A 15 -26.89 7.74 16.29
N GLY A 16 -25.68 7.66 16.84
CA GLY A 16 -24.53 8.30 16.21
C GLY A 16 -23.34 8.49 17.11
N LYS A 17 -22.35 9.20 16.57
CA LYS A 17 -21.14 9.61 17.28
C LYS A 17 -21.14 11.13 17.39
N PHE A 18 -21.02 11.63 18.61
CA PHE A 18 -21.08 13.06 18.92
C PHE A 18 -19.85 13.48 19.71
N TYR A 19 -19.38 14.71 19.49
CA TYR A 19 -18.22 15.27 20.17
C TYR A 19 -18.65 16.51 20.94
N LEU A 20 -18.36 16.58 22.24
CA LEU A 20 -18.71 17.76 23.04
C LEU A 20 -17.93 18.98 22.54
N ASP A 21 -18.64 20.00 22.07
CA ASP A 21 -18.07 21.28 21.67
C ASP A 21 -17.95 22.17 22.92
N LYS A 22 -16.76 22.19 23.52
CA LYS A 22 -16.49 22.96 24.74
C LYS A 22 -16.55 24.48 24.52
N SER A 23 -16.45 24.96 23.29
CA SER A 23 -16.51 26.40 23.00
C SER A 23 -17.96 26.91 22.98
N LEU A 24 -18.91 26.04 22.65
CA LEU A 24 -20.34 26.33 22.65
C LEU A 24 -21.09 25.79 23.87
N SER A 25 -20.39 25.03 24.72
CA SER A 25 -20.91 24.47 25.97
C SER A 25 -20.48 25.30 27.17
N ASP A 26 -21.31 25.29 28.21
CA ASP A 26 -20.93 25.81 29.52
C ASP A 26 -19.89 24.89 30.20
N SER A 27 -19.09 25.46 31.09
CA SER A 27 -18.09 24.70 31.84
C SER A 27 -18.75 23.70 32.79
N THR A 28 -18.33 22.43 32.72
CA THR A 28 -18.78 21.37 33.62
C THR A 28 -17.84 21.13 34.80
N ASP A 29 -16.74 21.88 34.92
CA ASP A 29 -15.70 21.62 35.94
C ASP A 29 -16.23 21.70 37.37
N GLU A 30 -17.11 22.67 37.64
CA GLU A 30 -17.70 22.88 38.97
C GLU A 30 -18.75 21.81 39.30
N ILE A 31 -19.59 21.43 38.33
CA ILE A 31 -20.53 20.31 38.47
C ILE A 31 -19.75 19.02 38.81
N LEU A 32 -18.69 18.72 38.04
CA LEU A 32 -17.83 17.57 38.29
C LEU A 32 -17.14 17.64 39.66
N ARG A 33 -16.76 18.84 40.13
CA ARG A 33 -16.18 19.05 41.47
C ARG A 33 -17.15 18.64 42.56
N LEU A 34 -18.39 19.13 42.47
CA LEU A 34 -19.46 18.91 43.44
C LEU A 34 -19.95 17.45 43.45
N GLN A 35 -19.81 16.76 42.31
CA GLN A 35 -20.06 15.32 42.20
C GLN A 35 -18.93 14.44 42.79
N GLY A 36 -17.84 15.04 43.27
CA GLY A 36 -16.72 14.31 43.88
C GLY A 36 -15.67 13.81 42.87
N VAL A 37 -15.69 14.28 41.63
CA VAL A 37 -14.72 13.86 40.60
C VAL A 37 -13.35 14.46 40.89
N SER A 38 -12.32 13.60 40.95
CA SER A 38 -10.96 13.99 41.29
C SER A 38 -10.39 15.03 40.30
N TRP A 39 -9.53 15.92 40.80
CA TRP A 39 -8.92 17.00 40.01
C TRP A 39 -8.21 16.49 38.74
N TRP A 40 -7.51 15.35 38.82
CA TRP A 40 -6.84 14.75 37.66
C TRP A 40 -7.81 14.29 36.57
N LYS A 41 -8.93 13.64 36.95
CA LYS A 41 -9.98 13.24 35.99
C LYS A 41 -10.63 14.48 35.36
N ARG A 42 -10.93 15.51 36.15
CA ARG A 42 -11.49 16.78 35.65
C ARG A 42 -10.56 17.48 34.67
N LYS A 43 -9.25 17.53 34.96
CA LYS A 43 -8.24 18.09 34.05
C LYS A 43 -8.11 17.29 32.74
N ALA A 44 -8.18 15.96 32.83
CA ALA A 44 -8.19 15.11 31.64
C ALA A 44 -9.48 15.30 30.81
N ILE A 45 -10.66 15.46 31.43
CA ILE A 45 -11.90 15.83 30.74
C ILE A 45 -11.80 17.23 30.11
N SER A 46 -11.20 18.20 30.81
CA SER A 46 -11.06 19.57 30.32
C SER A 46 -10.14 19.67 29.10
N ILE A 47 -9.13 18.80 28.99
CA ILE A 47 -8.20 18.77 27.85
C ILE A 47 -8.72 17.83 26.74
N GLY A 48 -9.21 16.65 27.11
CA GLY A 48 -9.58 15.59 26.15
C GLY A 48 -10.92 15.82 25.46
N THR A 49 -11.05 15.33 24.22
CA THR A 49 -12.33 15.34 23.50
C THR A 49 -13.30 14.33 24.12
N VAL A 50 -14.42 14.82 24.67
CA VAL A 50 -15.50 13.95 25.15
C VAL A 50 -16.31 13.48 23.96
N THR A 51 -16.34 12.18 23.73
CA THR A 51 -17.06 11.55 22.62
C THR A 51 -18.19 10.68 23.15
N LEU A 52 -19.39 10.83 22.61
CA LEU A 52 -20.54 9.96 22.87
C LEU A 52 -20.76 9.03 21.68
N TYR A 53 -20.96 7.75 21.95
CA TYR A 53 -21.49 6.76 21.01
C TYR A 53 -22.89 6.39 21.49
N ILE A 54 -23.90 6.84 20.76
CA ILE A 54 -25.31 6.65 21.15
C ILE A 54 -25.94 5.62 20.22
N LYS A 55 -26.67 4.68 20.80
CA LYS A 55 -27.56 3.75 20.09
C LYS A 55 -28.97 3.97 20.61
N HIS A 56 -29.84 4.50 19.76
CA HIS A 56 -31.25 4.74 20.05
C HIS A 56 -32.11 3.71 19.30
N TYR A 57 -32.91 2.93 20.03
CA TYR A 57 -33.71 1.85 19.45
C TYR A 57 -34.97 1.58 20.27
N ARG A 58 -35.88 0.79 19.71
CA ARG A 58 -36.98 0.18 20.46
C ARG A 58 -36.72 -1.31 20.60
N ASP A 59 -37.05 -1.86 21.76
CA ASP A 59 -37.00 -3.31 21.95
C ASP A 59 -38.23 -4.02 21.35
N ASP A 60 -38.26 -5.35 21.46
CA ASP A 60 -39.34 -6.19 20.91
C ASP A 60 -40.72 -5.89 21.53
N GLN A 61 -40.74 -5.24 22.70
CA GLN A 61 -41.96 -4.79 23.39
C GLN A 61 -42.35 -3.35 23.01
N GLY A 62 -41.60 -2.71 22.10
CA GLY A 62 -41.82 -1.35 21.66
C GLY A 62 -41.31 -0.27 22.61
N THR A 63 -40.58 -0.64 23.68
CA THR A 63 -40.04 0.28 24.68
C THR A 63 -38.82 1.00 24.12
N GLU A 64 -38.80 2.32 24.24
CA GLU A 64 -37.71 3.17 23.76
C GLU A 64 -36.48 3.08 24.68
N LYS A 65 -35.32 2.77 24.09
CA LYS A 65 -34.04 2.54 24.79
C LYS A 65 -32.90 3.31 24.17
N ILE A 66 -32.01 3.81 25.02
CA ILE A 66 -30.83 4.58 24.62
C ILE A 66 -29.62 4.02 25.35
N ASP A 67 -28.68 3.46 24.61
CA ASP A 67 -27.38 3.04 25.13
C ASP A 67 -26.34 4.10 24.75
N ILE A 68 -25.58 4.59 25.74
CA ILE A 68 -24.59 5.65 25.56
C ILE A 68 -23.25 5.13 26.08
N ASP A 69 -22.26 5.02 25.20
CA ASP A 69 -20.87 4.84 25.60
C ASP A 69 -20.15 6.18 25.47
N GLN A 70 -19.67 6.73 26.59
CA GLN A 70 -18.88 7.94 26.62
C GLN A 70 -17.40 7.60 26.74
N THR A 71 -16.56 8.24 25.92
CA THR A 71 -15.11 8.09 26.00
C THR A 71 -14.39 9.42 26.03
N VAL A 72 -13.37 9.52 26.88
CA VAL A 72 -12.41 10.62 26.92
C VAL A 72 -11.02 10.01 26.78
N ALA A 73 -10.14 10.62 25.97
CA ALA A 73 -8.78 10.13 25.80
C ALA A 73 -8.06 10.08 27.17
N GLY A 74 -7.58 8.89 27.57
CA GLY A 74 -6.84 8.68 28.83
C GLY A 74 -7.69 8.36 30.07
N ILE A 75 -9.01 8.24 29.95
CA ILE A 75 -9.91 7.83 31.06
C ILE A 75 -10.73 6.62 30.61
N SER A 76 -10.97 5.65 31.49
CA SER A 76 -11.94 4.57 31.26
C SER A 76 -13.28 5.18 30.87
N GLY A 77 -13.87 4.70 29.77
CA GLY A 77 -15.15 5.21 29.28
C GLY A 77 -16.30 4.75 30.18
N THR A 78 -17.35 5.56 30.28
CA THR A 78 -18.57 5.23 31.01
C THR A 78 -19.63 4.71 30.04
N SER A 79 -20.46 3.78 30.50
CA SER A 79 -21.57 3.22 29.71
C SER A 79 -22.86 3.39 30.48
N GLU A 80 -23.88 3.93 29.82
CA GLU A 80 -25.20 4.15 30.38
C GLU A 80 -26.24 3.46 29.51
N LYS A 81 -27.04 2.58 30.11
CA LYS A 81 -28.20 1.94 29.46
C LYS A 81 -29.47 2.55 30.01
N ARG A 82 -30.16 3.34 29.19
CA ARG A 82 -31.38 4.07 29.58
C ARG A 82 -32.60 3.41 28.95
N THR A 83 -33.58 3.07 29.77
CA THR A 83 -34.93 2.67 29.31
C THR A 83 -35.88 3.83 29.63
N LEU A 84 -36.63 4.31 28.63
CA LEU A 84 -37.47 5.50 28.76
C LEU A 84 -38.84 5.19 29.37
N ASP A 85 -38.86 4.62 30.56
CA ASP A 85 -40.07 4.19 31.29
C ASP A 85 -40.24 4.87 32.67
N TRP A 86 -39.38 5.85 32.96
CA TRP A 86 -39.35 6.59 34.22
C TRP A 86 -39.09 5.75 35.49
N THR A 87 -38.59 4.52 35.34
CA THR A 87 -38.25 3.66 36.47
C THR A 87 -36.82 3.90 36.94
N GLU A 88 -36.63 4.00 38.26
CA GLU A 88 -35.33 4.19 38.90
C GLU A 88 -34.46 2.93 38.77
N ARG A 89 -33.19 3.15 38.42
CA ARG A 89 -32.20 2.10 38.23
C ARG A 89 -30.86 2.54 38.79
N GLU A 90 -30.22 1.65 39.53
CA GLU A 90 -28.84 1.86 39.98
C GLU A 90 -27.86 1.65 38.82
N ASN A 91 -26.84 2.50 38.74
CA ASN A 91 -25.69 2.35 37.86
C ASN A 91 -24.43 2.71 38.65
N ASN A 92 -23.37 1.92 38.51
CA ASN A 92 -22.08 2.26 39.09
C ASN A 92 -21.17 2.81 37.99
N ASP A 93 -20.97 4.12 38.00
CA ASP A 93 -20.29 4.84 36.94
C ASP A 93 -18.81 5.08 37.28
N ASP A 94 -17.90 4.87 36.32
CA ASP A 94 -16.46 5.03 36.54
C ASP A 94 -16.04 6.49 36.83
N ILE A 95 -16.86 7.48 36.46
CA ILE A 95 -16.62 8.90 36.69
C ILE A 95 -17.39 9.37 37.93
N PHE A 96 -18.67 9.03 38.05
CA PHE A 96 -19.58 9.56 39.07
C PHE A 96 -19.81 8.64 40.28
N GLY A 97 -19.34 7.40 40.24
CA GLY A 97 -19.59 6.40 41.27
C GLY A 97 -21.03 5.85 41.25
N PRO A 98 -21.54 5.37 42.39
CA PRO A 98 -22.89 4.84 42.52
C PRO A 98 -23.96 5.93 42.31
N VAL A 99 -24.75 5.81 41.25
CA VAL A 99 -25.81 6.75 40.87
C VAL A 99 -27.14 6.02 40.67
N ILE A 100 -28.25 6.70 40.99
CA ILE A 100 -29.61 6.25 40.71
C ILE A 100 -30.15 7.12 39.57
N GLY A 101 -30.47 6.48 38.45
CA GLY A 101 -30.95 7.15 37.25
C GLY A 101 -32.37 6.75 36.87
N LYS A 102 -33.13 7.70 36.32
CA LYS A 102 -34.39 7.42 35.59
C LYS A 102 -34.49 8.30 34.35
N SER A 103 -35.20 7.83 33.33
CA SER A 103 -35.32 8.55 32.06
C SER A 103 -36.68 8.32 31.43
N ARG A 104 -37.22 9.32 30.71
CA ARG A 104 -38.49 9.24 29.98
C ARG A 104 -38.50 10.21 28.80
N ARG A 105 -39.40 10.00 27.86
CA ARG A 105 -39.81 11.02 26.89
C ARG A 105 -40.94 11.86 27.49
N VAL A 106 -40.87 13.18 27.37
CA VAL A 106 -41.81 14.09 28.05
C VAL A 106 -42.09 15.36 27.23
N LYS A 107 -43.30 15.90 27.32
CA LYS A 107 -43.67 17.19 26.72
C LYS A 107 -43.20 18.35 27.60
N LEU A 108 -42.89 19.49 26.98
CA LEU A 108 -42.34 20.64 27.71
C LEU A 108 -43.25 21.15 28.85
N GLY A 109 -44.57 21.05 28.70
CA GLY A 109 -45.55 21.47 29.71
C GLY A 109 -45.57 20.60 30.98
N GLU A 110 -44.99 19.40 30.94
CA GLU A 110 -44.89 18.48 32.07
C GLU A 110 -43.56 18.60 32.83
N LEU A 111 -42.66 19.46 32.38
CA LEU A 111 -41.42 19.78 33.08
C LEU A 111 -41.69 20.87 34.12
N GLU A 112 -41.10 20.76 35.31
CA GLU A 112 -41.22 21.78 36.36
C GLU A 112 -40.20 22.92 36.15
N GLU A 113 -38.98 22.58 35.74
CA GLU A 113 -37.87 23.51 35.58
C GLU A 113 -37.92 24.29 34.26
N GLU A 114 -38.00 25.62 34.32
CA GLU A 114 -38.09 26.49 33.14
C GLU A 114 -36.86 26.40 32.21
N PHE A 115 -35.66 26.29 32.77
CA PHE A 115 -34.42 26.16 31.97
C PHE A 115 -34.41 24.90 31.10
N LEU A 116 -35.09 23.85 31.53
CA LEU A 116 -35.17 22.59 30.78
C LEU A 116 -36.16 22.66 29.60
N LYS A 117 -36.95 23.75 29.48
CA LYS A 117 -37.98 23.93 28.45
C LYS A 117 -37.53 24.79 27.26
N ILE A 118 -36.46 25.56 27.40
CA ILE A 118 -36.05 26.57 26.41
C ILE A 118 -35.06 26.02 25.38
N GLY A 119 -34.94 26.69 24.23
CA GLY A 119 -33.88 26.46 23.23
C GLY A 119 -34.16 25.38 22.18
N TRP A 120 -35.19 24.55 22.39
CA TRP A 120 -35.50 23.40 21.53
C TRP A 120 -36.12 23.77 20.17
N THR A 121 -35.75 23.03 19.13
CA THR A 121 -36.38 23.14 17.80
C THR A 121 -37.84 22.71 17.79
N GLU A 122 -38.64 23.21 16.83
CA GLU A 122 -40.07 22.90 16.72
C GLU A 122 -40.37 21.40 16.70
N ASP A 123 -39.55 20.60 16.01
CA ASP A 123 -39.71 19.15 15.96
C ASP A 123 -39.37 18.48 17.29
N THR A 124 -38.38 18.99 18.03
CA THR A 124 -38.08 18.52 19.39
C THR A 124 -39.25 18.81 20.33
N VAL A 125 -39.84 20.01 20.24
CA VAL A 125 -41.03 20.37 21.01
C VAL A 125 -42.22 19.47 20.65
N LYS A 126 -42.43 19.23 19.35
CA LYS A 126 -43.50 18.37 18.83
C LYS A 126 -43.35 16.92 19.28
N HIS A 127 -42.16 16.35 19.28
CA HIS A 127 -41.94 14.94 19.65
C HIS A 127 -41.72 14.73 21.16
N GLY A 128 -41.45 15.81 21.91
CA GLY A 128 -41.08 15.75 23.31
C GLY A 128 -39.59 15.51 23.49
N VAL A 129 -39.02 16.12 24.53
CA VAL A 129 -37.62 15.96 24.91
C VAL A 129 -37.41 14.64 25.64
N ILE A 130 -36.16 14.19 25.70
CA ILE A 130 -35.78 13.09 26.59
C ILE A 130 -35.34 13.72 27.91
N GLN A 131 -36.05 13.42 28.99
CA GLN A 131 -35.66 13.82 30.33
C GLN A 131 -34.88 12.68 30.99
N ALA A 132 -33.71 13.01 31.55
CA ALA A 132 -32.89 12.10 32.31
C ALA A 132 -32.54 12.73 33.67
N CYS A 133 -32.98 12.10 34.75
CA CYS A 133 -32.58 12.47 36.09
C CYS A 133 -31.53 11.47 36.58
N ALA A 134 -30.44 11.98 37.14
CA ALA A 134 -29.43 11.20 37.85
C ALA A 134 -29.25 11.81 39.25
N ALA A 135 -29.27 10.99 40.27
CA ALA A 135 -28.94 11.38 41.64
C ALA A 135 -27.83 10.48 42.17
N SER A 136 -27.01 10.99 43.07
CA SER A 136 -26.08 10.15 43.82
C SER A 136 -26.82 9.14 44.69
N ASP A 137 -26.34 7.90 44.74
CA ASP A 137 -26.74 6.96 45.79
C ASP A 137 -26.02 7.34 47.09
N THR A 138 -26.58 8.30 47.83
CA THR A 138 -25.95 8.93 49.01
C THR A 138 -25.40 7.92 50.02
N PRO A 139 -26.11 6.82 50.38
CA PRO A 139 -25.56 5.77 51.24
C PRO A 139 -24.25 5.15 50.73
N LYS A 140 -24.07 5.03 49.41
CA LYS A 140 -22.89 4.40 48.80
C LYS A 140 -21.81 5.41 48.39
N SER A 141 -22.19 6.62 48.01
CA SER A 141 -21.28 7.64 47.47
C SER A 141 -20.72 8.60 48.53
N GLY A 142 -21.39 8.75 49.68
CA GLY A 142 -21.01 9.71 50.72
C GLY A 142 -21.24 11.18 50.35
N THR A 143 -21.90 11.46 49.22
CA THR A 143 -22.26 12.80 48.76
C THR A 143 -23.70 12.81 48.26
N THR A 144 -24.36 13.97 48.27
CA THR A 144 -25.73 14.13 47.78
C THR A 144 -25.77 15.15 46.67
N TRP A 145 -26.17 14.75 45.47
CA TRP A 145 -26.41 15.65 44.36
C TRP A 145 -27.49 15.11 43.43
N ILE A 146 -28.13 16.02 42.70
CA ILE A 146 -29.16 15.69 41.70
C ILE A 146 -28.85 16.45 40.41
N ALA A 147 -28.85 15.76 39.28
CA ALA A 147 -28.72 16.32 37.94
C ALA A 147 -29.97 15.97 37.14
N ASN A 148 -30.84 16.94 36.91
CA ASN A 148 -32.00 16.82 36.03
C ASN A 148 -31.62 17.37 34.65
N GLN A 149 -31.75 16.55 33.61
CA GLN A 149 -31.32 16.89 32.27
C GLN A 149 -32.45 16.75 31.27
N THR A 150 -32.47 17.62 30.26
CA THR A 150 -33.28 17.44 29.04
C THR A 150 -32.40 17.42 27.82
N TRP A 151 -32.68 16.49 26.91
CA TRP A 151 -31.92 16.28 25.68
C TRP A 151 -32.82 16.57 24.48
N GLY A 152 -32.25 17.24 23.49
CA GLY A 152 -33.00 17.71 22.33
C GLY A 152 -32.10 18.19 21.20
N VAL A 153 -32.73 18.79 20.19
CA VAL A 153 -32.04 19.49 19.11
C VAL A 153 -32.21 21.00 19.31
N GLU A 154 -31.11 21.75 19.17
CA GLU A 154 -31.10 23.22 19.14
C GLU A 154 -30.55 23.72 17.82
N VAL A 155 -30.86 24.97 17.45
CA VAL A 155 -30.15 25.67 16.38
C VAL A 155 -29.08 26.56 17.01
N VAL A 156 -27.81 26.20 16.81
CA VAL A 156 -26.65 26.95 17.31
C VAL A 156 -25.82 27.40 16.12
N ASN A 157 -25.57 28.70 15.98
CA ASN A 157 -24.87 29.31 14.83
C ASN A 157 -25.47 28.92 13.47
N GLY A 158 -26.80 28.74 13.41
CA GLY A 158 -27.52 28.35 12.19
C GLY A 158 -27.49 26.85 11.86
N GLU A 159 -26.77 26.03 12.64
CA GLU A 159 -26.72 24.56 12.48
C GLU A 159 -27.60 23.88 13.55
N ARG A 160 -28.34 22.84 13.16
CA ARG A 160 -29.04 21.96 14.12
C ARG A 160 -28.00 21.13 14.86
N ARG A 161 -27.97 21.15 16.20
CA ARG A 161 -27.01 20.39 17.03
C ARG A 161 -27.71 19.59 18.10
N TYR A 162 -27.13 18.45 18.47
CA TYR A 162 -27.56 17.70 19.66
C TYR A 162 -27.11 18.46 20.90
N ALA A 163 -28.03 18.73 21.82
CA ALA A 163 -27.73 19.47 23.04
C ALA A 163 -28.37 18.83 24.27
N ARG A 164 -27.79 19.14 25.43
CA ARG A 164 -28.29 18.75 26.75
C ARG A 164 -28.33 19.97 27.65
N HIS A 165 -29.47 20.23 28.27
CA HIS A 165 -29.61 21.18 29.37
C HIS A 165 -29.53 20.42 30.67
N ILE A 166 -28.70 20.90 31.59
CA ILE A 166 -28.45 20.31 32.90
C ILE A 166 -28.85 21.32 33.96
N LYS A 167 -29.77 20.93 34.83
CA LYS A 167 -30.09 21.59 36.09
C LYS A 167 -29.50 20.73 37.21
N PHE A 168 -28.47 21.23 37.87
CA PHE A 168 -27.71 20.52 38.89
C PHE A 168 -27.93 21.13 40.27
N THR A 169 -28.22 20.27 41.24
CA THR A 169 -28.31 20.61 42.67
C THR A 169 -27.19 19.90 43.43
N GLY A 170 -26.31 20.67 44.06
CA GLY A 170 -25.13 20.18 44.77
C GLY A 170 -25.35 19.82 46.25
N PRO A 171 -24.31 19.30 46.92
CA PRO A 171 -24.39 18.81 48.31
C PRO A 171 -24.75 19.87 49.35
N ALA A 172 -24.42 21.14 49.10
CA ALA A 172 -24.77 22.25 49.98
C ALA A 172 -25.98 23.04 49.47
N GLY A 173 -26.72 22.50 48.49
CA GLY A 173 -27.84 23.19 47.84
C GLY A 173 -27.42 24.15 46.73
N GLU A 174 -26.20 24.02 46.20
CA GLU A 174 -25.76 24.79 45.04
C GLU A 174 -26.69 24.51 43.85
N ASP A 175 -27.06 25.55 43.10
CA ASP A 175 -27.95 25.42 41.96
C ASP A 175 -27.26 25.93 40.69
N ILE A 176 -26.91 25.01 39.80
CA ILE A 176 -26.10 25.28 38.61
C ILE A 176 -26.89 24.86 37.36
N GLN A 177 -26.95 25.76 36.39
CA GLN A 177 -27.45 25.48 35.04
C GLN A 177 -26.29 25.41 34.07
N ALA A 178 -26.29 24.40 33.20
CA ALA A 178 -25.28 24.25 32.17
C ALA A 178 -25.91 23.68 30.89
N ARG A 179 -25.52 24.25 29.75
CA ARG A 179 -25.84 23.75 28.41
C ARG A 179 -24.63 23.08 27.80
N LEU A 180 -24.82 21.84 27.32
CA LEU A 180 -23.83 21.09 26.57
C LEU A 180 -24.27 20.96 25.12
N VAL A 181 -23.40 21.36 24.20
CA VAL A 181 -23.63 21.30 22.75
C VAL A 181 -22.67 20.30 22.15
N TYR A 182 -23.18 19.41 21.30
CA TYR A 182 -22.38 18.38 20.66
C TYR A 182 -22.33 18.53 19.15
N ASP A 183 -21.12 18.42 18.61
CA ASP A 183 -20.82 18.37 17.19
C ASP A 183 -20.92 16.96 16.61
N TYR A 184 -21.23 16.91 15.32
CA TYR A 184 -21.23 15.68 14.52
C TYR A 184 -19.84 15.29 14.02
N GLU A 185 -18.93 16.26 13.94
CA GLU A 185 -17.56 16.12 13.44
C GLU A 185 -16.55 16.45 14.56
N PRO A 186 -15.37 15.79 14.59
CA PRO A 186 -14.36 16.08 15.59
C PRO A 186 -13.76 17.48 15.37
N ARG A 187 -13.49 18.22 16.45
CA ARG A 187 -12.70 19.47 16.39
C ARG A 187 -11.33 19.18 15.77
N PRO A 188 -10.83 20.04 14.86
CA PRO A 188 -9.47 19.90 14.34
C PRO A 188 -8.45 19.94 15.50
N PHE A 189 -7.53 18.99 15.55
CA PHE A 189 -6.38 18.95 16.46
C PHE A 189 -5.51 20.18 16.35
N LEU A 190 -5.35 20.73 15.15
CA LEU A 190 -4.50 21.89 14.91
C LEU A 190 -5.16 23.23 15.28
N ASP A 191 -6.45 23.22 15.64
CA ASP A 191 -7.12 24.35 16.27
C ASP A 191 -6.91 24.27 17.79
N ILE A 192 -5.69 24.63 18.21
CA ILE A 192 -5.24 24.52 19.60
C ILE A 192 -5.79 25.69 20.42
N ASP A 193 -6.44 25.36 21.54
CA ASP A 193 -7.05 26.32 22.45
C ASP A 193 -6.68 25.93 23.89
N VAL A 194 -5.73 26.65 24.47
CA VAL A 194 -5.13 26.31 25.77
C VAL A 194 -5.13 27.52 26.68
N THR A 195 -5.71 27.35 27.86
CA THR A 195 -5.59 28.32 28.95
C THR A 195 -4.51 27.87 29.93
N PHE A 196 -3.43 28.66 30.04
CA PHE A 196 -2.33 28.39 30.97
C PHE A 196 -2.09 29.61 31.88
N ARG A 197 -2.15 29.40 33.20
CA ARG A 197 -1.94 30.44 34.23
C ARG A 197 -2.81 31.70 34.05
N GLY A 198 -4.05 31.53 33.59
CA GLY A 198 -4.97 32.65 33.35
C GLY A 198 -4.78 33.37 32.01
N CYS A 199 -3.76 33.01 31.23
CA CYS A 199 -3.60 33.47 29.85
C CYS A 199 -4.23 32.46 28.89
N HIS A 200 -5.11 32.95 28.01
CA HIS A 200 -5.77 32.18 26.96
C HIS A 200 -4.94 32.31 25.67
N PHE A 201 -4.56 31.18 25.07
CA PHE A 201 -3.85 31.12 23.80
C PHE A 201 -4.68 30.31 22.79
N GLU A 202 -5.03 30.94 21.68
CA GLU A 202 -5.77 30.32 20.58
C GLU A 202 -4.90 30.31 19.31
N PHE A 203 -4.66 29.12 18.75
CA PHE A 203 -3.98 28.92 17.47
C PHE A 203 -4.91 28.16 16.52
N PRO A 204 -5.86 28.85 15.87
CA PRO A 204 -6.87 28.22 15.01
C PRO A 204 -6.32 28.03 13.59
N LEU A 205 -5.31 27.18 13.41
CA LEU A 205 -4.60 26.99 12.13
C LEU A 205 -5.55 26.54 11.00
N GLU A 206 -6.41 25.57 11.29
CA GLU A 206 -7.32 24.97 10.31
C GLU A 206 -8.42 25.96 9.96
N SER A 207 -9.04 26.56 10.99
CA SER A 207 -10.06 27.60 10.81
C SER A 207 -9.51 28.83 10.08
N THR A 208 -8.25 29.20 10.30
CA THR A 208 -7.61 30.31 9.58
C THR A 208 -7.38 29.96 8.12
N LEU A 209 -6.91 28.75 7.81
CA LEU A 209 -6.77 28.28 6.43
C LEU A 209 -8.12 28.23 5.70
N ILE A 210 -9.17 27.75 6.38
CA ILE A 210 -10.53 27.72 5.82
C ILE A 210 -11.01 29.12 5.45
N ARG A 211 -10.82 30.11 6.35
CA ARG A 211 -11.19 31.50 6.09
C ARG A 211 -10.39 32.10 4.93
N LEU A 212 -9.09 31.85 4.87
CA LEU A 212 -8.21 32.33 3.80
C LEU A 212 -8.62 31.75 2.43
N THR A 213 -9.03 30.48 2.41
CA THR A 213 -9.27 29.74 1.17
C THR A 213 -10.73 29.70 0.72
N GLN A 214 -11.67 30.19 1.53
CA GLN A 214 -13.12 30.09 1.25
C GLN A 214 -13.53 30.68 -0.11
N HIS A 215 -12.84 31.72 -0.57
CA HIS A 215 -13.14 32.35 -1.87
C HIS A 215 -12.64 31.52 -3.06
N PHE A 216 -11.76 30.55 -2.83
CA PHE A 216 -11.22 29.68 -3.86
C PHE A 216 -12.00 28.36 -4.03
N THR A 217 -13.05 28.12 -3.24
CA THR A 217 -13.84 26.87 -3.32
C THR A 217 -14.92 26.90 -4.42
N SER A 218 -14.81 27.82 -5.37
CA SER A 218 -15.75 27.95 -6.49
C SER A 218 -15.62 26.75 -7.45
N PRO A 219 -16.74 26.13 -7.88
CA PRO A 219 -16.72 25.05 -8.89
C PRO A 219 -16.04 25.45 -10.19
N TRP A 220 -16.06 26.74 -10.56
CA TRP A 220 -15.38 27.24 -11.77
C TRP A 220 -13.86 27.22 -11.66
N LEU A 221 -13.31 27.50 -10.47
CA LEU A 221 -11.87 27.40 -10.24
C LEU A 221 -11.42 25.95 -10.29
N LEU A 222 -12.26 25.02 -9.79
CA LEU A 222 -12.01 23.59 -9.95
C LEU A 222 -12.05 23.17 -11.43
N ALA A 223 -13.04 23.62 -12.20
CA ALA A 223 -13.11 23.34 -13.63
C ALA A 223 -11.89 23.87 -14.39
N ALA A 224 -11.44 25.08 -14.05
CA ALA A 224 -10.22 25.67 -14.61
C ALA A 224 -8.97 24.85 -14.22
N LEU A 225 -8.86 24.40 -12.97
CA LEU A 225 -7.78 23.50 -12.55
C LEU A 225 -7.82 22.19 -13.31
N ILE A 226 -9.00 21.57 -13.50
CA ILE A 226 -9.12 20.31 -14.24
C ILE A 226 -8.63 20.48 -15.68
N ALA A 227 -9.03 21.57 -16.36
CA ALA A 227 -8.56 21.87 -17.71
C ALA A 227 -7.03 22.09 -17.74
N GLY A 228 -6.51 22.91 -16.82
CA GLY A 228 -5.08 23.16 -16.69
C GLY A 228 -4.28 21.89 -16.34
N TYR A 229 -4.84 21.01 -15.52
CA TYR A 229 -4.27 19.72 -15.16
C TYR A 229 -4.13 18.81 -16.38
N ILE A 230 -5.22 18.63 -17.15
CA ILE A 230 -5.22 17.79 -18.36
C ILE A 230 -4.20 18.31 -19.37
N ILE A 231 -4.15 19.63 -19.60
CA ILE A 231 -3.20 20.26 -20.51
C ILE A 231 -1.76 20.05 -20.00
N GLY A 232 -1.49 20.33 -18.72
CA GLY A 232 -0.17 20.16 -18.11
C GLY A 232 0.30 18.71 -18.15
N LEU A 233 -0.57 17.76 -17.82
CA LEU A 233 -0.30 16.33 -17.89
C LEU A 233 0.00 15.91 -19.33
N ALA A 234 -0.74 16.40 -20.32
CA ALA A 234 -0.49 16.11 -21.74
C ALA A 234 0.91 16.58 -22.19
N PHE A 235 1.40 17.72 -21.70
CA PHE A 235 2.78 18.15 -21.97
C PHE A 235 3.82 17.22 -21.32
N PHE A 236 3.59 16.76 -20.08
CA PHE A 236 4.46 15.77 -19.44
C PHE A 236 4.46 14.44 -20.20
N ILE A 237 3.28 13.94 -20.59
CA ILE A 237 3.14 12.70 -21.37
C ILE A 237 3.91 12.82 -22.69
N ARG A 238 3.72 13.94 -23.41
CA ARG A 238 4.43 14.21 -24.67
C ARG A 238 5.94 14.16 -24.47
N ALA A 239 6.45 14.83 -23.43
CA ALA A 239 7.88 14.85 -23.13
C ALA A 239 8.42 13.48 -22.68
N GLN A 240 7.64 12.72 -21.91
CA GLN A 240 8.03 11.42 -21.40
C GLN A 240 8.09 10.35 -22.50
N SER A 241 7.10 10.33 -23.40
CA SER A 241 6.84 9.13 -24.21
C SER A 241 6.75 9.37 -25.73
N TYR A 242 6.68 10.62 -26.20
CA TYR A 242 6.38 10.91 -27.62
C TYR A 242 7.41 11.82 -28.33
N LEU A 243 8.39 12.36 -27.61
CA LEU A 243 9.49 13.13 -28.22
C LEU A 243 10.69 12.27 -28.64
N THR A 244 10.78 11.06 -28.10
CA THR A 244 11.78 10.05 -28.49
C THR A 244 11.07 8.99 -29.33
N PRO A 245 11.72 8.44 -30.37
CA PRO A 245 11.19 7.32 -31.16
C PRO A 245 10.74 6.16 -30.26
N SER A 246 9.62 5.52 -30.59
CA SER A 246 9.01 4.48 -29.75
C SER A 246 9.86 3.21 -29.65
N ASP A 247 10.59 2.89 -30.71
CA ASP A 247 11.52 1.76 -30.85
C ASP A 247 12.82 1.93 -30.05
N ALA A 248 13.13 3.14 -29.58
CA ALA A 248 14.27 3.37 -28.69
C ALA A 248 13.98 3.05 -27.21
N PHE A 249 12.72 2.89 -26.80
CA PHE A 249 12.41 2.63 -25.40
C PHE A 249 12.76 1.20 -25.02
N ILE A 250 13.58 1.05 -23.97
CA ILE A 250 13.93 -0.24 -23.39
C ILE A 250 13.63 -0.27 -21.89
N GLY A 251 13.32 -1.46 -21.37
CA GLY A 251 13.16 -1.74 -19.95
C GLY A 251 14.50 -1.87 -19.22
N CYS A 252 14.47 -1.81 -17.88
CA CYS A 252 15.68 -1.96 -17.07
C CYS A 252 16.26 -3.39 -17.10
N THR A 253 15.50 -4.38 -17.59
CA THR A 253 15.90 -5.79 -17.70
C THR A 253 16.17 -6.22 -19.14
N ASP A 254 16.14 -5.30 -20.11
CA ASP A 254 16.35 -5.63 -21.51
C ASP A 254 17.83 -5.99 -21.75
N THR A 255 18.02 -7.06 -22.52
CA THR A 255 19.30 -7.70 -22.83
C THR A 255 19.28 -8.20 -24.27
N PHE A 256 20.45 -8.50 -24.83
CA PHE A 256 20.58 -9.16 -26.14
C PHE A 256 20.66 -10.68 -26.04
N TRP A 257 20.87 -11.22 -24.84
CA TRP A 257 21.01 -12.64 -24.61
C TRP A 257 20.12 -13.11 -23.46
N LEU A 258 19.22 -14.05 -23.77
CA LEU A 258 18.20 -14.56 -22.88
C LEU A 258 18.74 -15.61 -21.90
N ALA A 259 17.89 -15.92 -20.93
CA ALA A 259 18.20 -16.86 -19.88
C ALA A 259 18.39 -18.30 -20.40
N ASN A 260 19.39 -19.02 -19.87
CA ASN A 260 19.63 -20.45 -20.11
C ASN A 260 19.71 -20.79 -21.61
N ASN A 261 18.81 -21.65 -22.10
CA ASN A 261 18.69 -22.01 -23.51
C ASN A 261 17.71 -21.11 -24.29
N GLY A 262 17.28 -19.97 -23.73
CA GLY A 262 16.33 -19.06 -24.40
C GLY A 262 16.82 -18.47 -25.72
N CYS A 263 18.13 -18.50 -25.98
CA CYS A 263 18.70 -18.11 -27.27
C CYS A 263 18.78 -19.26 -28.30
N GLY A 264 18.34 -20.46 -27.94
CA GLY A 264 18.41 -21.65 -28.80
C GLY A 264 19.83 -22.14 -29.07
N LEU A 265 19.92 -23.13 -29.96
CA LEU A 265 21.17 -23.81 -30.27
C LEU A 265 22.16 -22.81 -30.90
N ASN A 266 23.37 -22.76 -30.39
CA ASN A 266 24.40 -21.78 -30.78
C ASN A 266 23.98 -20.30 -30.71
N GLY A 267 22.87 -19.97 -30.04
CA GLY A 267 22.37 -18.60 -29.92
C GLY A 267 21.54 -18.10 -31.10
N GLU A 268 21.10 -18.99 -32.00
CA GLU A 268 20.40 -18.63 -33.24
C GLU A 268 19.18 -17.71 -33.07
N SER A 269 18.48 -17.79 -31.93
CA SER A 269 17.32 -16.96 -31.59
C SER A 269 17.68 -15.57 -31.04
N CYS A 270 18.96 -15.32 -30.74
CA CYS A 270 19.47 -14.05 -30.24
C CYS A 270 20.38 -13.35 -31.25
N THR A 271 20.15 -13.60 -32.54
CA THR A 271 20.81 -12.88 -33.64
C THR A 271 20.18 -11.49 -33.83
N PRO A 272 20.91 -10.50 -34.40
CA PRO A 272 22.29 -10.55 -34.86
C PRO A 272 23.34 -10.52 -33.73
N PHE A 273 24.54 -11.05 -33.98
CA PHE A 273 25.64 -11.01 -33.01
C PHE A 273 26.59 -9.82 -33.18
N ASN A 274 26.64 -9.23 -34.37
CA ASN A 274 27.55 -8.15 -34.75
C ASN A 274 26.90 -7.24 -35.82
N ASP A 275 27.61 -6.17 -36.18
CA ASP A 275 27.25 -5.25 -37.28
C ASP A 275 25.85 -4.61 -37.13
N SER A 276 25.36 -4.52 -35.90
CA SER A 276 24.10 -3.88 -35.54
C SER A 276 24.32 -2.87 -34.41
N SER A 277 23.73 -1.69 -34.54
CA SER A 277 23.69 -0.68 -33.50
C SER A 277 22.28 -0.51 -32.96
N LEU A 278 22.19 -0.10 -31.69
CA LEU A 278 20.93 0.23 -31.03
C LEU A 278 21.06 1.61 -30.40
N ASP A 279 20.17 2.52 -30.79
CA ASP A 279 19.91 3.76 -30.09
C ASP A 279 18.79 3.49 -29.08
N PHE A 280 19.06 3.72 -27.79
CA PHE A 280 18.10 3.37 -26.73
C PHE A 280 17.91 4.49 -25.73
N ARG A 281 16.76 4.45 -25.05
CA ARG A 281 16.34 5.31 -23.96
C ARG A 281 15.98 4.46 -22.76
N CYS A 282 16.68 4.70 -21.66
CA CYS A 282 16.45 4.05 -20.38
C CYS A 282 15.60 4.90 -19.44
N PRO A 283 14.69 4.27 -18.68
CA PRO A 283 14.02 4.91 -17.56
C PRO A 283 15.00 5.23 -16.41
N ALA A 284 14.56 6.09 -15.50
CA ALA A 284 15.26 6.32 -14.24
C ALA A 284 15.16 5.10 -13.31
N GLN A 285 16.10 4.99 -12.37
CA GLN A 285 16.16 4.06 -11.24
C GLN A 285 16.43 2.59 -11.63
N CYS A 286 17.03 2.35 -12.80
CA CYS A 286 17.39 0.99 -13.23
C CYS A 286 18.46 0.33 -12.36
N SER A 287 19.25 1.09 -11.59
CA SER A 287 20.21 0.51 -10.62
C SER A 287 19.53 -0.33 -9.52
N THR A 288 18.24 -0.06 -9.25
CA THR A 288 17.46 -0.75 -8.21
C THR A 288 16.74 -2.01 -8.72
N VAL A 289 16.73 -2.23 -10.03
CA VAL A 289 16.11 -3.41 -10.65
C VAL A 289 17.12 -4.55 -10.62
N THR A 290 16.75 -5.64 -9.95
CA THR A 290 17.66 -6.74 -9.62
C THR A 290 17.10 -8.09 -10.00
N LEU A 291 17.99 -9.06 -10.26
CA LEU A 291 17.61 -10.45 -10.43
C LEU A 291 16.92 -10.97 -9.16
N GLN A 292 15.67 -11.42 -9.30
CA GLN A 292 14.90 -11.94 -8.17
C GLN A 292 15.23 -13.39 -7.86
N ASN A 293 15.67 -14.14 -8.87
CA ASN A 293 16.14 -15.51 -8.77
C ASN A 293 17.64 -15.60 -9.07
N PRO A 294 18.34 -16.61 -8.51
CA PRO A 294 19.74 -16.84 -8.82
C PRO A 294 19.97 -17.09 -10.30
N ARG A 295 21.04 -16.51 -10.84
CA ARG A 295 21.48 -16.63 -12.23
C ARG A 295 22.94 -17.04 -12.25
N THR A 296 23.24 -18.21 -12.79
CA THR A 296 24.62 -18.65 -13.00
C THR A 296 25.19 -18.11 -14.31
N VAL A 297 26.36 -17.47 -14.20
CA VAL A 297 27.20 -16.94 -15.28
C VAL A 297 28.59 -17.53 -15.13
N GLY A 298 29.01 -18.41 -16.06
CA GLY A 298 30.24 -19.17 -15.89
C GLY A 298 30.20 -19.99 -14.59
N ASP A 299 31.11 -19.68 -13.67
CA ASP A 299 31.20 -20.27 -12.33
C ASP A 299 30.61 -19.41 -11.19
N GLU A 300 30.10 -18.21 -11.50
CA GLU A 300 29.52 -17.30 -10.50
C GLU A 300 27.98 -17.34 -10.52
N GLN A 301 27.36 -17.42 -9.34
CA GLN A 301 25.91 -17.30 -9.19
C GLN A 301 25.53 -15.94 -8.62
N ILE A 302 24.60 -15.25 -9.29
CA ILE A 302 24.17 -13.87 -8.97
C ILE A 302 22.70 -13.84 -8.57
N ALA A 303 22.37 -13.16 -7.46
CA ALA A 303 21.00 -12.81 -7.10
C ALA A 303 20.96 -11.43 -6.43
N TYR A 304 19.81 -10.75 -6.47
CA TYR A 304 19.52 -9.49 -5.77
C TYR A 304 20.44 -8.31 -6.11
N LYS A 305 21.08 -8.35 -7.28
CA LYS A 305 21.80 -7.22 -7.91
C LYS A 305 21.44 -7.14 -9.39
N PRO A 306 21.66 -6.00 -10.08
CA PRO A 306 21.53 -5.92 -11.53
C PRO A 306 22.51 -6.90 -12.20
N LEU A 307 22.08 -7.56 -13.29
CA LEU A 307 22.97 -8.44 -14.05
C LEU A 307 23.86 -7.60 -14.97
N VAL A 308 25.15 -7.52 -14.67
CA VAL A 308 26.14 -6.85 -15.52
C VAL A 308 27.42 -7.68 -15.55
N VAL A 309 27.91 -7.97 -16.74
CA VAL A 309 29.09 -8.81 -16.98
C VAL A 309 30.07 -8.05 -17.87
N GLY A 310 31.30 -7.83 -17.38
CA GLY A 310 32.33 -7.09 -18.11
C GLY A 310 32.41 -5.60 -17.80
N GLY A 311 32.86 -4.81 -18.78
CA GLY A 311 33.03 -3.36 -18.69
C GLY A 311 34.39 -2.89 -18.13
N GLY A 312 35.23 -3.80 -17.64
CA GLY A 312 36.53 -3.48 -17.03
C GLY A 312 37.74 -3.48 -17.96
N ASP A 313 37.59 -3.86 -19.23
CA ASP A 313 38.65 -3.74 -20.24
C ASP A 313 38.77 -2.31 -20.77
N SER A 314 39.83 -2.02 -21.54
CA SER A 314 40.12 -0.67 -22.04
C SER A 314 39.01 -0.07 -22.90
N ASN A 315 38.20 -0.92 -23.53
CA ASN A 315 37.12 -0.51 -24.42
C ASN A 315 35.73 -0.68 -23.78
N ALA A 316 35.66 -0.96 -22.46
CA ALA A 316 34.42 -1.15 -21.72
C ALA A 316 33.41 -2.08 -22.42
N THR A 317 33.87 -3.30 -22.72
CA THR A 317 33.11 -4.34 -23.41
C THR A 317 32.19 -5.08 -22.43
N TYR A 318 30.90 -5.09 -22.72
CA TYR A 318 29.88 -5.78 -21.94
C TYR A 318 29.39 -7.04 -22.64
N ARG A 319 29.04 -8.07 -21.87
CA ARG A 319 28.45 -9.30 -22.39
C ARG A 319 26.97 -9.10 -22.71
N GLY A 320 26.47 -9.83 -23.73
CA GLY A 320 25.12 -9.70 -24.27
C GLY A 320 23.95 -9.84 -23.29
N ASP A 321 24.14 -10.54 -22.18
CA ASP A 321 23.12 -10.75 -21.14
C ASP A 321 23.17 -9.67 -20.03
N SER A 322 24.03 -8.66 -20.17
CA SER A 322 24.06 -7.53 -19.24
C SER A 322 22.81 -6.67 -19.44
N PHE A 323 22.15 -6.29 -18.34
CA PHE A 323 21.08 -5.30 -18.34
C PHE A 323 21.59 -3.98 -18.91
N ILE A 324 21.11 -3.62 -20.11
CA ILE A 324 21.67 -2.53 -20.92
C ILE A 324 21.67 -1.21 -20.14
N CYS A 325 20.56 -0.88 -19.48
CA CYS A 325 20.44 0.34 -18.69
C CYS A 325 21.35 0.37 -17.47
N ALA A 326 21.53 -0.75 -16.78
CA ALA A 326 22.44 -0.83 -15.63
C ALA A 326 23.90 -0.69 -16.08
N ALA A 327 24.28 -1.31 -17.20
CA ALA A 327 25.60 -1.15 -17.81
C ALA A 327 25.85 0.31 -18.24
N ALA A 328 24.86 0.99 -18.82
CA ALA A 328 24.97 2.39 -19.23
C ALA A 328 25.13 3.34 -18.02
N VAL A 329 24.45 3.07 -16.90
CA VAL A 329 24.65 3.77 -15.62
C VAL A 329 26.06 3.51 -15.09
N GLN A 330 26.51 2.25 -15.08
CA GLN A 330 27.85 1.87 -14.61
C GLN A 330 28.94 2.61 -15.41
N ALA A 331 28.80 2.67 -16.74
CA ALA A 331 29.67 3.38 -17.66
C ALA A 331 29.61 4.92 -17.53
N GLY A 332 28.64 5.46 -16.79
CA GLY A 332 28.47 6.91 -16.60
C GLY A 332 27.86 7.66 -17.78
N LEU A 333 27.23 6.95 -18.71
CA LEU A 333 26.63 7.53 -19.92
C LEU A 333 25.24 8.13 -19.64
N ILE A 334 24.52 7.53 -18.69
CA ILE A 334 23.19 7.98 -18.27
C ILE A 334 23.13 8.15 -16.76
N SER A 335 22.20 8.98 -16.28
CA SER A 335 21.99 9.19 -14.86
C SER A 335 20.95 8.21 -14.33
N ASP A 336 21.26 7.50 -13.25
CA ASP A 336 20.25 6.65 -12.59
C ASP A 336 19.03 7.47 -12.12
N SER A 337 19.22 8.71 -11.65
CA SER A 337 18.12 9.54 -11.15
C SER A 337 17.19 10.09 -12.22
N LYS A 338 17.66 10.19 -13.47
CA LYS A 338 16.96 10.86 -14.58
C LYS A 338 16.78 9.99 -15.82
N GLY A 339 17.29 8.76 -15.82
CA GLY A 339 17.44 7.97 -17.04
C GLY A 339 18.35 8.66 -18.04
N GLY A 340 18.20 8.30 -19.31
CA GLY A 340 18.94 8.92 -20.40
C GLY A 340 18.87 8.11 -21.69
N CYS A 341 19.51 8.63 -22.74
CA CYS A 341 19.73 7.87 -23.95
C CYS A 341 21.21 7.62 -24.13
N ALA A 342 21.52 6.49 -24.74
CA ALA A 342 22.84 6.19 -25.24
C ALA A 342 22.68 5.34 -26.51
N SER A 343 23.81 5.09 -27.15
CA SER A 343 23.89 4.25 -28.33
C SER A 343 24.93 3.17 -28.06
N LEU A 344 24.70 1.99 -28.60
CA LEU A 344 25.65 0.89 -28.51
C LEU A 344 25.77 0.18 -29.86
N GLU A 345 26.86 -0.57 -30.02
CA GLU A 345 27.10 -1.47 -31.15
C GLU A 345 27.39 -2.88 -30.65
N LEU A 346 26.88 -3.87 -31.39
CA LEU A 346 27.24 -5.27 -31.19
C LEU A 346 28.56 -5.57 -31.90
N ILE A 347 29.51 -6.15 -31.17
CA ILE A 347 30.87 -6.42 -31.69
C ILE A 347 31.13 -7.91 -31.93
N GLY A 348 30.14 -8.78 -31.70
CA GLY A 348 30.27 -10.23 -31.84
C GLY A 348 31.02 -10.88 -30.69
N SER A 349 31.81 -11.91 -31.05
CA SER A 349 32.50 -12.75 -30.09
C SER A 349 33.60 -11.99 -29.35
N TYR A 350 33.60 -12.10 -28.02
CA TYR A 350 34.63 -11.54 -27.16
C TYR A 350 35.08 -12.55 -26.12
N ILE A 351 36.32 -12.41 -25.66
CA ILE A 351 36.97 -13.33 -24.72
C ILE A 351 37.41 -12.53 -23.50
N ASN A 352 37.19 -13.09 -22.30
CA ASN A 352 37.69 -12.57 -21.04
C ASN A 352 37.11 -11.18 -20.68
N PHE A 353 35.86 -11.18 -20.24
CA PHE A 353 35.18 -9.99 -19.70
C PHE A 353 35.72 -9.67 -18.31
N LEU A 354 36.34 -8.50 -18.16
CA LEU A 354 36.89 -8.06 -16.88
C LEU A 354 35.83 -7.33 -16.05
N PRO A 355 35.69 -7.62 -14.74
CA PRO A 355 34.75 -6.91 -13.88
C PRO A 355 35.20 -5.48 -13.61
N THR A 356 34.25 -4.60 -13.31
CA THR A 356 34.51 -3.22 -12.88
C THR A 356 33.46 -2.76 -11.87
N THR A 357 33.72 -1.62 -11.23
CA THR A 357 32.74 -0.94 -10.38
C THR A 357 32.69 0.53 -10.76
N GLY A 358 31.50 1.01 -11.10
CA GLY A 358 31.25 2.38 -11.51
C GLY A 358 29.85 2.81 -11.11
N HIS A 359 29.70 4.06 -10.64
CA HIS A 359 28.41 4.65 -10.32
C HIS A 359 27.49 3.80 -9.41
N GLY A 360 28.09 3.04 -8.48
CA GLY A 360 27.35 2.20 -7.53
C GLY A 360 26.93 0.81 -8.05
N ILE A 361 27.33 0.45 -9.27
CA ILE A 361 27.07 -0.86 -9.89
C ILE A 361 28.39 -1.62 -10.03
N THR A 362 28.42 -2.86 -9.54
CA THR A 362 29.55 -3.79 -9.68
C THR A 362 29.19 -4.90 -10.64
N SER A 363 29.99 -5.07 -11.69
CA SER A 363 29.86 -6.16 -12.65
C SER A 363 30.72 -7.34 -12.25
N ILE A 364 30.39 -8.52 -12.77
CA ILE A 364 31.20 -9.73 -12.63
C ILE A 364 32.08 -9.96 -13.86
N GLY A 365 33.07 -10.84 -13.72
CA GLY A 365 33.91 -11.27 -14.83
C GLY A 365 33.33 -12.47 -15.57
N PHE A 366 33.88 -12.76 -16.74
CA PHE A 366 33.64 -14.02 -17.45
C PHE A 366 34.89 -14.40 -18.24
N ALA A 367 35.63 -15.39 -17.73
CA ALA A 367 37.02 -15.67 -18.14
C ALA A 367 37.16 -16.50 -19.43
N THR A 368 36.11 -16.63 -20.23
CA THR A 368 36.11 -17.42 -21.48
C THR A 368 35.44 -16.66 -22.64
N VAL A 369 35.19 -17.34 -23.75
CA VAL A 369 34.58 -16.80 -24.96
C VAL A 369 33.06 -16.72 -24.83
N PHE A 370 32.47 -15.63 -25.33
CA PHE A 370 31.02 -15.50 -25.47
C PHE A 370 30.68 -14.87 -26.83
N PRO A 371 29.64 -15.37 -27.55
CA PRO A 371 29.41 -15.01 -28.96
C PRO A 371 28.81 -13.61 -29.17
N LEU A 372 28.21 -13.01 -28.15
CA LEU A 372 27.53 -11.71 -28.25
C LEU A 372 28.04 -10.74 -27.18
N SER A 373 28.64 -9.65 -27.63
CA SER A 373 29.05 -8.55 -26.75
C SER A 373 28.76 -7.21 -27.39
N PHE A 374 28.69 -6.17 -26.55
CA PHE A 374 28.41 -4.82 -27.00
C PHE A 374 29.33 -3.80 -26.35
N ARG A 375 29.48 -2.66 -27.03
CA ARG A 375 30.17 -1.47 -26.54
C ARG A 375 29.28 -0.26 -26.75
N PHE A 376 29.38 0.68 -25.83
CA PHE A 376 28.70 1.96 -25.99
C PHE A 376 29.47 2.86 -26.96
N LEU A 377 28.73 3.61 -27.76
CA LEU A 377 29.25 4.63 -28.66
C LEU A 377 29.37 5.97 -27.92
N ASP A 378 30.32 6.80 -28.36
CA ASP A 378 30.60 8.11 -27.73
C ASP A 378 29.44 9.11 -27.83
N CYS A 379 28.56 8.94 -28.82
CA CYS A 379 27.48 9.87 -29.13
C CYS A 379 26.18 9.11 -29.45
N THR A 380 25.05 9.73 -29.11
CA THR A 380 23.71 9.30 -29.54
C THR A 380 23.02 10.42 -30.30
N LEU A 381 22.20 10.07 -31.29
CA LEU A 381 21.36 11.03 -32.02
C LEU A 381 20.04 11.32 -31.30
N LEU A 382 19.71 10.52 -30.28
CA LEU A 382 18.49 10.68 -29.52
C LEU A 382 18.51 11.97 -28.69
N THR A 383 17.35 12.62 -28.64
CA THR A 383 17.12 13.82 -27.84
C THR A 383 15.93 13.63 -26.92
N HIS A 384 15.76 14.54 -25.95
CA HIS A 384 14.63 14.52 -25.00
C HIS A 384 14.56 13.26 -24.11
N CYS A 385 15.71 12.80 -23.64
CA CYS A 385 15.87 11.51 -22.97
C CYS A 385 15.64 11.51 -21.45
N THR A 386 15.44 12.68 -20.85
CA THR A 386 15.17 12.79 -19.41
C THR A 386 13.85 12.11 -19.06
N ASP A 387 13.88 11.22 -18.08
CA ASP A 387 12.70 10.62 -17.47
C ASP A 387 11.98 11.66 -16.58
N TYR A 388 10.75 11.99 -16.96
CA TYR A 388 9.88 12.98 -16.31
C TYR A 388 9.00 12.40 -15.21
N ARG A 389 9.16 11.12 -14.81
CA ARG A 389 8.33 10.52 -13.75
C ARG A 389 8.34 11.31 -12.44
N ASN A 390 9.51 11.82 -12.04
CA ASN A 390 9.69 12.57 -10.79
C ASN A 390 9.08 13.98 -10.87
N PRO A 391 9.36 14.78 -11.92
CA PRO A 391 8.62 16.02 -12.16
C PRO A 391 7.09 15.85 -12.22
N ALA A 392 6.60 14.82 -12.90
CA ALA A 392 5.18 14.52 -13.00
C ALA A 392 4.58 14.14 -11.62
N LEU A 393 5.33 13.40 -10.81
CA LEU A 393 4.95 13.10 -9.43
C LEU A 393 4.81 14.39 -8.59
N VAL A 394 5.81 15.28 -8.64
CA VAL A 394 5.75 16.57 -7.93
C VAL A 394 4.54 17.38 -8.37
N PHE A 395 4.28 17.46 -9.68
CA PHE A 395 3.09 18.12 -10.21
C PHE A 395 1.80 17.52 -9.66
N ASN A 396 1.65 16.20 -9.67
CA ASN A 396 0.47 15.52 -9.15
C ASN A 396 0.31 15.69 -7.61
N ILE A 397 1.41 15.70 -6.85
CA ILE A 397 1.38 15.98 -5.41
C ILE A 397 0.90 17.42 -5.17
N LEU A 398 1.43 18.41 -5.89
CA LEU A 398 1.02 19.81 -5.72
C LEU A 398 -0.47 20.01 -6.06
N VAL A 399 -0.94 19.39 -7.14
CA VAL A 399 -2.36 19.43 -7.54
C VAL A 399 -3.25 18.78 -6.49
N THR A 400 -2.86 17.62 -5.96
CA THR A 400 -3.63 16.95 -4.90
C THR A 400 -3.61 17.75 -3.60
N CYS A 401 -2.49 18.35 -3.19
CA CYS A 401 -2.42 19.29 -2.07
C CYS A 401 -3.37 20.49 -2.27
N LEU A 402 -3.42 21.06 -3.49
CA LEU A 402 -4.32 22.17 -3.81
C LEU A 402 -5.80 21.79 -3.66
N LEU A 403 -6.16 20.54 -4.03
CA LEU A 403 -7.52 20.03 -3.85
C LEU A 403 -7.92 19.93 -2.37
N PHE A 404 -7.01 19.47 -1.49
CA PHE A 404 -7.29 19.34 -0.06
C PHE A 404 -7.25 20.68 0.69
N LEU A 405 -6.29 21.55 0.39
CA LEU A 405 -6.02 22.74 1.20
C LEU A 405 -6.79 23.97 0.72
N VAL A 406 -6.99 24.12 -0.60
CA VAL A 406 -7.49 25.37 -1.20
C VAL A 406 -8.85 25.19 -1.82
N LEU A 407 -8.97 24.35 -2.86
CA LEU A 407 -10.22 24.22 -3.63
C LEU A 407 -11.33 23.50 -2.86
N ARG A 408 -10.94 22.55 -1.98
CA ARG A 408 -11.84 21.84 -1.06
C ARG A 408 -13.18 21.44 -1.68
N PRO A 409 -13.18 20.71 -2.83
CA PRO A 409 -14.41 20.35 -3.50
C PRO A 409 -15.22 19.37 -2.64
N LYS A 410 -16.47 19.11 -3.04
CA LYS A 410 -17.30 18.10 -2.35
C LYS A 410 -16.54 16.76 -2.26
N PRO A 411 -16.67 16.00 -1.15
CA PRO A 411 -15.89 14.77 -0.94
C PRO A 411 -15.96 13.77 -2.10
N LEU A 412 -17.13 13.62 -2.73
CA LEU A 412 -17.29 12.75 -3.90
C LEU A 412 -16.40 13.19 -5.08
N VAL A 413 -16.27 14.48 -5.32
CA VAL A 413 -15.44 15.02 -6.41
C VAL A 413 -13.96 14.83 -6.08
N LEU A 414 -13.56 15.13 -4.84
CA LEU A 414 -12.20 14.88 -4.37
C LEU A 414 -11.79 13.40 -4.54
N TYR A 415 -12.69 12.48 -4.19
CA TYR A 415 -12.49 11.04 -4.34
C TYR A 415 -12.17 10.65 -5.80
N TRP A 416 -12.98 11.13 -6.75
CA TRP A 416 -12.74 10.86 -8.17
C TRP A 416 -11.49 11.54 -8.72
N CYS A 417 -11.15 12.74 -8.24
CA CYS A 417 -9.88 13.38 -8.58
C CYS A 417 -8.69 12.51 -8.16
N LEU A 418 -8.71 11.93 -6.96
CA LEU A 418 -7.66 11.02 -6.50
C LEU A 418 -7.56 9.81 -7.41
N ILE A 419 -8.67 9.11 -7.69
CA ILE A 419 -8.67 7.93 -8.57
C ILE A 419 -8.06 8.24 -9.94
N CYS A 420 -8.50 9.32 -10.59
CA CYS A 420 -7.99 9.71 -11.90
C CYS A 420 -6.50 10.07 -11.83
N ILE A 421 -6.09 10.90 -10.87
CA ILE A 421 -4.69 11.33 -10.75
C ILE A 421 -3.78 10.14 -10.45
N GLY A 422 -4.16 9.26 -9.52
CA GLY A 422 -3.37 8.08 -9.15
C GLY A 422 -3.24 7.10 -10.31
N PHE A 423 -4.36 6.66 -10.87
CA PHE A 423 -4.37 5.69 -11.97
C PHE A 423 -3.51 6.17 -13.14
N TRP A 424 -3.74 7.40 -13.61
CA TRP A 424 -2.98 7.94 -14.75
C TRP A 424 -1.53 8.27 -14.41
N HIS A 425 -1.20 8.59 -13.15
CA HIS A 425 0.20 8.70 -12.75
C HIS A 425 0.94 7.36 -12.89
N ILE A 426 0.29 6.27 -12.48
CA ILE A 426 0.88 4.93 -12.53
C ILE A 426 1.05 4.50 -13.98
N SER A 427 -0.04 4.47 -14.76
CA SER A 427 -0.04 3.94 -16.13
C SER A 427 0.79 4.76 -17.12
N LEU A 428 1.12 6.03 -16.82
CA LEU A 428 1.85 6.91 -17.76
C LEU A 428 3.28 7.24 -17.31
N PHE A 429 3.59 7.14 -16.02
CA PHE A 429 4.86 7.62 -15.49
C PHE A 429 5.57 6.64 -14.57
N SER A 430 4.94 6.25 -13.45
CA SER A 430 5.69 5.53 -12.42
C SER A 430 5.91 4.06 -12.76
N GLN A 431 4.91 3.38 -13.32
CA GLN A 431 4.97 1.96 -13.71
C GLN A 431 4.01 1.67 -14.88
N PRO A 432 4.32 2.16 -16.09
CA PRO A 432 3.53 1.85 -17.26
C PRO A 432 3.68 0.37 -17.63
N GLN A 433 2.61 -0.25 -18.15
CA GLN A 433 2.62 -1.66 -18.60
C GLN A 433 3.54 -1.92 -19.80
N ALA A 434 3.86 -0.86 -20.55
CA ALA A 434 4.79 -0.88 -21.67
C ALA A 434 5.55 0.46 -21.72
N ALA A 435 6.71 0.47 -22.40
CA ALA A 435 7.47 1.69 -22.67
C ALA A 435 7.64 1.83 -24.20
N PRO A 436 7.06 2.88 -24.84
CA PRO A 436 6.15 3.88 -24.27
C PRO A 436 4.80 3.27 -23.80
N PRO A 437 4.02 3.99 -22.96
CA PRO A 437 2.78 3.46 -22.38
C PRO A 437 1.74 3.00 -23.40
N ASP A 438 1.23 1.78 -23.24
CA ASP A 438 0.07 1.28 -23.99
C ASP A 438 -1.22 1.92 -23.46
N LEU A 439 -1.67 2.97 -24.16
CA LEU A 439 -2.90 3.67 -23.82
C LEU A 439 -4.14 2.79 -24.00
N SER A 440 -4.14 1.85 -24.94
CA SER A 440 -5.30 0.99 -25.18
C SER A 440 -5.56 0.09 -23.97
N ALA A 441 -4.51 -0.61 -23.51
CA ALA A 441 -4.55 -1.43 -22.31
C ALA A 441 -4.91 -0.61 -21.06
N ALA A 442 -4.33 0.59 -20.92
CA ALA A 442 -4.63 1.49 -19.79
C ALA A 442 -6.11 1.92 -19.77
N PHE A 443 -6.68 2.36 -20.89
CA PHE A 443 -8.10 2.74 -20.97
C PHE A 443 -9.03 1.53 -20.76
N GLY A 444 -8.66 0.34 -21.26
CA GLY A 444 -9.40 -0.90 -21.01
C GLY A 444 -9.48 -1.24 -19.52
N THR A 445 -8.37 -1.06 -18.80
CA THR A 445 -8.26 -1.34 -17.36
C THR A 445 -8.93 -0.25 -16.50
N PHE A 446 -8.95 1.00 -16.97
CA PHE A 446 -9.51 2.13 -16.22
C PHE A 446 -11.02 1.96 -15.96
N LEU A 447 -11.77 1.40 -16.91
CA LEU A 447 -13.23 1.24 -16.77
C LEU A 447 -13.64 0.33 -15.59
N PRO A 448 -13.12 -0.90 -15.45
CA PRO A 448 -13.34 -1.71 -14.25
C PRO A 448 -12.84 -1.04 -12.96
N VAL A 449 -11.72 -0.30 -13.00
CA VAL A 449 -11.22 0.47 -11.86
C VAL A 449 -12.26 1.48 -11.37
N LEU A 450 -12.89 2.23 -12.30
CA LEU A 450 -13.96 3.17 -11.95
C LEU A 450 -15.16 2.45 -11.30
N PHE A 451 -15.56 1.28 -11.81
CA PHE A 451 -16.66 0.51 -11.22
C PHE A 451 -16.34 0.05 -9.79
N ILE A 452 -15.15 -0.52 -9.58
CA ILE A 452 -14.72 -0.97 -8.25
C ILE A 452 -14.56 0.21 -7.28
N ALA A 453 -14.02 1.33 -7.75
CA ALA A 453 -13.95 2.56 -6.97
C ALA A 453 -15.34 3.08 -6.56
N TYR A 454 -16.34 2.99 -7.44
CA TYR A 454 -17.71 3.29 -7.05
C TYR A 454 -18.21 2.38 -5.92
N VAL A 455 -17.89 1.08 -5.95
CA VAL A 455 -18.21 0.15 -4.86
C VAL A 455 -17.52 0.57 -3.56
N PHE A 456 -16.23 0.92 -3.60
CA PHE A 456 -15.51 1.44 -2.43
C PHE A 456 -16.14 2.71 -1.87
N TRP A 457 -16.60 3.63 -2.73
CA TRP A 457 -17.34 4.81 -2.29
C TRP A 457 -18.58 4.43 -1.48
N ARG A 458 -19.37 3.48 -2.00
CA ARG A 458 -20.62 3.04 -1.38
C ARG A 458 -20.39 2.29 -0.07
N LEU A 459 -19.32 1.51 0.03
CA LEU A 459 -19.04 0.68 1.20
C LEU A 459 -18.25 1.39 2.30
N ALA A 460 -17.32 2.29 1.96
CA ALA A 460 -16.36 2.82 2.92
C ALA A 460 -16.16 4.34 2.85
N PHE A 461 -15.80 4.90 1.69
CA PHE A 461 -15.31 6.28 1.62
C PHE A 461 -16.38 7.32 1.94
N ARG A 462 -17.64 7.11 1.54
CA ARG A 462 -18.73 8.06 1.83
C ARG A 462 -18.96 8.34 3.31
N PHE A 463 -18.48 7.46 4.20
CA PHE A 463 -18.64 7.58 5.65
C PHE A 463 -17.49 8.30 6.34
N ILE A 464 -16.30 8.35 5.72
CA ILE A 464 -15.08 8.84 6.35
C ILE A 464 -14.58 10.10 5.68
N LEU A 465 -14.58 10.12 4.36
CA LEU A 465 -14.05 11.22 3.57
C LEU A 465 -14.70 12.58 3.92
N PRO A 466 -16.03 12.69 4.18
CA PRO A 466 -16.64 13.95 4.60
C PRO A 466 -16.23 14.45 6.01
N MET A 467 -15.77 13.56 6.90
CA MET A 467 -15.62 13.86 8.34
C MET A 467 -14.53 14.88 8.66
N TYR A 468 -13.61 15.13 7.73
CA TYR A 468 -12.46 16.01 7.94
C TYR A 468 -12.52 17.28 7.09
N THR A 469 -13.69 17.61 6.51
CA THR A 469 -13.84 18.81 5.68
C THR A 469 -13.59 20.12 6.44
N LYS A 470 -13.78 20.12 7.77
CA LYS A 470 -13.46 21.23 8.67
C LYS A 470 -11.99 21.24 9.16
N ALA A 471 -11.16 20.29 8.73
CA ALA A 471 -9.75 20.16 9.12
C ALA A 471 -8.84 19.89 7.90
N PRO A 472 -8.74 20.80 6.91
CA PRO A 472 -8.06 20.56 5.63
C PRO A 472 -6.61 20.09 5.72
N ILE A 473 -5.81 20.56 6.70
CA ILE A 473 -4.41 20.13 6.86
C ILE A 473 -4.37 18.69 7.38
N GLU A 474 -5.08 18.38 8.45
CA GLU A 474 -5.23 17.01 8.94
C GLU A 474 -5.78 16.09 7.86
N TYR A 475 -6.79 16.57 7.13
CA TYR A 475 -7.44 15.82 6.09
C TYR A 475 -6.46 15.41 4.99
N MET A 476 -5.62 16.37 4.56
CA MET A 476 -4.53 16.12 3.62
C MET A 476 -3.52 15.12 4.21
N VAL A 477 -3.04 15.33 5.44
CA VAL A 477 -2.00 14.47 6.03
C VAL A 477 -2.51 13.02 6.18
N TRP A 478 -3.72 12.83 6.70
CA TRP A 478 -4.26 11.50 6.97
C TRP A 478 -4.62 10.73 5.71
N TYR A 479 -5.06 11.38 4.63
CA TYR A 479 -5.36 10.69 3.38
C TYR A 479 -4.20 10.70 2.38
N LEU A 480 -3.65 11.88 2.09
CA LEU A 480 -2.78 12.10 0.93
C LEU A 480 -1.40 11.48 1.12
N GLY A 481 -0.83 11.54 2.33
CA GLY A 481 0.46 10.91 2.64
C GLY A 481 0.42 9.39 2.40
N PRO A 482 -0.45 8.65 3.11
CA PRO A 482 -0.62 7.21 2.90
C PRO A 482 -1.06 6.84 1.48
N TYR A 483 -1.88 7.68 0.84
CA TYR A 483 -2.29 7.49 -0.55
C TYR A 483 -1.10 7.47 -1.52
N TRP A 484 -0.19 8.44 -1.46
CA TRP A 484 0.99 8.45 -2.32
C TRP A 484 1.96 7.31 -1.98
N VAL A 485 2.04 6.89 -0.70
CA VAL A 485 2.76 5.67 -0.33
C VAL A 485 2.20 4.46 -1.08
N GLY A 486 0.87 4.29 -1.11
CA GLY A 486 0.23 3.19 -1.83
C GLY A 486 0.35 3.29 -3.36
N VAL A 487 0.19 4.48 -3.94
CA VAL A 487 0.33 4.71 -5.39
C VAL A 487 1.75 4.34 -5.87
N LEU A 488 2.76 4.60 -5.04
CA LEU A 488 4.17 4.31 -5.30
C LEU A 488 4.66 3.05 -4.55
N SER A 489 3.79 2.06 -4.33
CA SER A 489 4.11 0.86 -3.54
C SER A 489 5.38 0.15 -3.99
N TYR A 490 5.69 0.19 -5.28
CA TYR A 490 6.89 -0.43 -5.82
C TYR A 490 8.20 0.12 -5.23
N ILE A 491 8.28 1.43 -4.98
CA ILE A 491 9.46 2.04 -4.34
C ILE A 491 9.30 2.03 -2.82
N THR A 492 8.11 2.37 -2.32
CA THR A 492 7.90 2.66 -0.90
C THR A 492 7.74 1.41 -0.04
N LEU A 493 7.22 0.32 -0.61
CA LEU A 493 6.96 -0.93 0.09
C LEU A 493 7.79 -2.07 -0.52
N GLU A 494 7.67 -2.34 -1.82
CA GLU A 494 8.27 -3.53 -2.45
C GLU A 494 9.81 -3.45 -2.54
N ALA A 495 10.35 -2.33 -3.00
CA ALA A 495 11.81 -2.12 -3.03
C ALA A 495 12.40 -1.89 -1.63
N ALA A 496 11.64 -1.24 -0.73
CA ALA A 496 12.11 -0.85 0.60
C ALA A 496 12.05 -1.98 1.64
N ILE A 497 11.08 -2.90 1.51
CA ILE A 497 10.88 -4.01 2.43
C ILE A 497 11.53 -5.25 1.82
N PRO A 498 12.44 -5.93 2.55
CA PRO A 498 13.15 -7.07 2.01
C PRO A 498 12.30 -8.37 1.93
N ILE A 499 11.09 -8.32 1.36
CA ILE A 499 10.16 -9.44 1.25
C ILE A 499 9.45 -9.38 -0.11
N ASN A 500 9.72 -10.35 -0.98
CA ASN A 500 9.04 -10.47 -2.27
C ASN A 500 8.15 -11.72 -2.34
N ARG A 501 8.54 -12.79 -1.63
CA ARG A 501 7.81 -14.06 -1.54
C ARG A 501 7.86 -14.54 -0.09
N LEU A 502 6.78 -15.15 0.39
CA LEU A 502 6.67 -15.70 1.75
C LEU A 502 7.10 -17.18 1.81
N THR A 503 8.02 -17.59 0.93
CA THR A 503 8.58 -18.95 0.94
C THR A 503 9.73 -19.04 1.95
N SER A 504 9.96 -20.22 2.50
CA SER A 504 11.06 -20.44 3.45
C SER A 504 12.44 -20.21 2.83
N SER A 505 12.62 -20.54 1.55
CA SER A 505 13.87 -20.33 0.81
C SER A 505 14.20 -18.85 0.64
N ASP A 506 13.21 -18.01 0.31
CA ASP A 506 13.44 -16.58 0.07
C ASP A 506 13.68 -15.81 1.37
N LEU A 507 12.95 -16.16 2.44
CA LEU A 507 13.13 -15.56 3.76
C LEU A 507 14.51 -15.88 4.37
N ALA A 508 15.08 -17.07 4.08
CA ALA A 508 16.38 -17.47 4.57
C ALA A 508 17.55 -16.82 3.78
N LYS A 509 17.37 -16.63 2.47
CA LYS A 509 18.41 -16.08 1.59
C LYS A 509 18.54 -14.56 1.66
N ARG A 510 17.44 -13.84 1.94
CA ARG A 510 17.43 -12.37 1.95
C ARG A 510 17.71 -11.81 3.35
N SER A 511 18.83 -11.11 3.50
CA SER A 511 19.19 -10.46 4.75
C SER A 511 18.11 -9.46 5.20
N GLY A 512 17.68 -9.56 6.45
CA GLY A 512 16.65 -8.68 7.04
C GLY A 512 15.20 -9.04 6.73
N ALA A 513 14.93 -10.03 5.87
CA ALA A 513 13.56 -10.43 5.48
C ALA A 513 12.73 -10.92 6.67
N ILE A 514 13.30 -11.79 7.51
CA ILE A 514 12.63 -12.32 8.71
C ILE A 514 12.28 -11.20 9.69
N THR A 515 13.23 -10.28 9.95
CA THR A 515 13.01 -9.14 10.85
C THR A 515 11.90 -8.23 10.33
N ALA A 516 11.92 -7.90 9.03
CA ALA A 516 10.88 -7.10 8.40
C ALA A 516 9.50 -7.78 8.51
N LEU A 517 9.43 -9.09 8.29
CA LEU A 517 8.19 -9.86 8.38
C LEU A 517 7.60 -9.81 9.78
N VAL A 518 8.42 -10.03 10.81
CA VAL A 518 7.98 -9.97 12.21
C VAL A 518 7.44 -8.59 12.55
N VAL A 519 8.13 -7.51 12.16
CA VAL A 519 7.68 -6.13 12.40
C VAL A 519 6.34 -5.85 11.71
N ILE A 520 6.20 -6.25 10.44
CA ILE A 520 4.97 -6.06 9.68
C ILE A 520 3.82 -6.82 10.33
N VAL A 521 4.01 -8.08 10.72
CA VAL A 521 2.98 -8.89 11.38
C VAL A 521 2.54 -8.25 12.69
N ILE A 522 3.47 -7.74 13.51
CA ILE A 522 3.14 -7.04 14.75
C ILE A 522 2.32 -5.78 14.47
N VAL A 523 2.77 -4.93 13.55
CA VAL A 523 2.08 -3.68 13.20
C VAL A 523 0.68 -3.98 12.67
N VAL A 524 0.55 -4.85 11.66
CA VAL A 524 -0.74 -5.23 11.08
C VAL A 524 -1.67 -5.81 12.14
N THR A 525 -1.16 -6.68 13.03
CA THR A 525 -1.97 -7.26 14.12
C THR A 525 -2.50 -6.16 15.05
N VAL A 526 -1.68 -5.19 15.45
CA VAL A 526 -2.12 -4.07 16.29
C VAL A 526 -3.20 -3.23 15.59
N LEU A 527 -3.03 -2.95 14.30
CA LEU A 527 -4.01 -2.19 13.51
C LEU A 527 -5.34 -2.95 13.38
N VAL A 528 -5.29 -4.26 13.09
CA VAL A 528 -6.47 -5.13 13.00
C VAL A 528 -7.18 -5.22 14.34
N LEU A 529 -6.47 -5.47 15.44
CA LEU A 529 -7.06 -5.53 16.78
C LEU A 529 -7.73 -4.21 17.17
N ASN A 530 -7.08 -3.07 16.87
CA ASN A 530 -7.70 -1.77 17.10
C ASN A 530 -8.95 -1.58 16.23
N GLN A 531 -8.93 -1.97 14.96
CA GLN A 531 -10.09 -1.84 14.09
C GLN A 531 -11.24 -2.75 14.54
N VAL A 532 -10.97 -4.00 14.90
CA VAL A 532 -11.96 -4.92 15.50
C VAL A 532 -12.57 -4.32 16.76
N ARG A 533 -11.76 -3.70 17.63
CA ARG A 533 -12.26 -2.98 18.82
C ARG A 533 -13.19 -1.83 18.44
N VAL A 534 -12.86 -1.04 17.41
CA VAL A 534 -13.71 0.04 16.91
C VAL A 534 -15.03 -0.51 16.37
N ILE A 535 -14.98 -1.54 15.52
CA ILE A 535 -16.16 -2.18 14.94
C ILE A 535 -17.06 -2.76 16.04
N ARG A 536 -16.47 -3.45 17.02
CA ARG A 536 -17.19 -4.01 18.18
C ARG A 536 -17.98 -2.95 18.93
N LYS A 537 -17.38 -1.79 19.20
CA LYS A 537 -18.06 -0.67 19.89
C LYS A 537 -19.27 -0.13 19.13
N THR A 538 -19.36 -0.35 17.82
CA THR A 538 -20.53 0.07 17.03
C THR A 538 -21.67 -0.95 17.00
N GLY A 539 -21.44 -2.18 17.50
CA GLY A 539 -22.38 -3.29 17.40
C GLY A 539 -22.39 -4.02 16.06
N TRP A 540 -21.59 -3.60 15.08
CA TRP A 540 -21.56 -4.17 13.73
C TRP A 540 -20.60 -5.36 13.55
N LEU A 541 -19.85 -5.73 14.60
CA LEU A 541 -18.83 -6.78 14.48
C LEU A 541 -19.37 -8.11 13.94
N PRO A 542 -20.50 -8.66 14.42
CA PRO A 542 -21.01 -9.93 13.89
C PRO A 542 -21.34 -9.88 12.39
N TYR A 543 -21.87 -8.75 11.91
CA TYR A 543 -22.21 -8.56 10.51
C TYR A 543 -20.97 -8.58 9.61
N TYR A 544 -19.94 -7.79 9.95
CA TYR A 544 -18.70 -7.76 9.17
C TYR A 544 -17.92 -9.07 9.30
N ALA A 545 -17.82 -9.63 10.51
CA ALA A 545 -17.14 -10.90 10.75
C ALA A 545 -17.79 -12.03 9.93
N GLY A 546 -19.13 -12.07 9.84
CA GLY A 546 -19.84 -13.04 9.00
C GLY A 546 -19.41 -12.97 7.52
N TRP A 547 -19.32 -11.78 6.94
CA TRP A 547 -18.87 -11.61 5.56
C TRP A 547 -17.40 -11.99 5.36
N TYR A 548 -16.52 -11.67 6.30
CA TYR A 548 -15.11 -12.11 6.23
C TYR A 548 -14.97 -13.63 6.39
N VAL A 549 -15.80 -14.27 7.20
CA VAL A 549 -15.86 -15.74 7.29
C VAL A 549 -16.30 -16.33 5.96
N VAL A 550 -17.35 -15.80 5.34
CA VAL A 550 -17.80 -16.25 4.01
C VAL A 550 -16.69 -16.06 2.97
N GLY A 551 -16.03 -14.90 2.94
CA GLY A 551 -14.90 -14.65 2.04
C GLY A 551 -13.74 -15.62 2.28
N GLY A 552 -13.41 -15.89 3.55
CA GLY A 552 -12.38 -16.87 3.94
C GLY A 552 -12.73 -18.29 3.50
N LEU A 553 -14.00 -18.70 3.60
CA LEU A 553 -14.47 -20.00 3.09
C LEU A 553 -14.38 -20.07 1.56
N VAL A 554 -14.69 -18.99 0.85
CA VAL A 554 -14.50 -18.93 -0.61
C VAL A 554 -13.03 -19.09 -0.96
N VAL A 555 -12.14 -18.34 -0.31
CA VAL A 555 -10.68 -18.47 -0.52
C VAL A 555 -10.19 -19.87 -0.18
N MET A 556 -10.71 -20.49 0.88
CA MET A 556 -10.39 -21.89 1.23
C MET A 556 -10.81 -22.85 0.12
N VAL A 557 -11.99 -22.69 -0.48
CA VAL A 557 -12.42 -23.53 -1.61
C VAL A 557 -11.51 -23.31 -2.82
N LEU A 558 -11.15 -22.07 -3.12
CA LEU A 558 -10.22 -21.74 -4.20
C LEU A 558 -8.82 -22.35 -3.95
N ALA A 559 -8.35 -22.36 -2.69
CA ALA A 559 -7.08 -22.95 -2.28
C ALA A 559 -7.02 -24.48 -2.48
N LEU A 560 -8.17 -25.14 -2.55
CA LEU A 560 -8.28 -26.60 -2.67
C LEU A 560 -8.46 -27.06 -4.12
N LEU A 561 -8.44 -26.13 -5.10
CA LEU A 561 -8.51 -26.49 -6.51
C LEU A 561 -7.20 -27.16 -6.95
N PRO A 562 -7.26 -28.34 -7.60
CA PRO A 562 -6.06 -29.07 -7.97
C PRO A 562 -5.29 -28.32 -9.07
N GLY A 563 -3.96 -28.27 -8.94
CA GLY A 563 -3.06 -27.65 -9.92
C GLY A 563 -3.05 -26.11 -9.90
N LEU A 564 -3.75 -25.48 -8.95
CA LEU A 564 -3.77 -24.03 -8.78
C LEU A 564 -3.32 -23.66 -7.37
N GLU A 565 -2.56 -22.57 -7.29
CA GLU A 565 -2.00 -21.99 -6.09
C GLU A 565 -2.57 -20.57 -5.91
N ILE A 566 -2.66 -20.13 -4.65
CA ILE A 566 -3.17 -18.79 -4.33
C ILE A 566 -2.04 -17.76 -4.49
N ARG A 567 -2.25 -16.77 -5.36
CA ARG A 567 -1.45 -15.56 -5.43
C ARG A 567 -2.27 -14.34 -4.99
N LEU A 568 -1.94 -13.83 -3.82
CA LEU A 568 -2.63 -12.67 -3.27
C LEU A 568 -1.95 -11.36 -3.72
N HIS A 569 -2.46 -10.76 -4.80
CA HIS A 569 -2.04 -9.45 -5.26
C HIS A 569 -2.47 -8.34 -4.29
N HIS A 570 -1.67 -7.28 -4.13
CA HIS A 570 -1.96 -6.18 -3.20
C HIS A 570 -3.25 -5.42 -3.52
N TYR A 571 -3.68 -5.39 -4.78
CA TYR A 571 -4.98 -4.80 -5.13
C TYR A 571 -6.16 -5.61 -4.56
N ILE A 572 -6.03 -6.95 -4.48
CA ILE A 572 -7.03 -7.84 -3.86
C ILE A 572 -7.06 -7.60 -2.35
N VAL A 573 -5.88 -7.48 -1.72
CA VAL A 573 -5.77 -7.11 -0.29
C VAL A 573 -6.51 -5.80 -0.02
N ALA A 574 -6.30 -4.79 -0.85
CA ALA A 574 -7.00 -3.52 -0.73
C ALA A 574 -8.52 -3.67 -0.86
N MET A 575 -9.00 -4.41 -1.86
CA MET A 575 -10.44 -4.68 -2.05
C MET A 575 -11.08 -5.34 -0.83
N VAL A 576 -10.40 -6.31 -0.21
CA VAL A 576 -10.89 -7.05 0.96
C VAL A 576 -10.91 -6.15 2.20
N LEU A 577 -9.89 -5.31 2.40
CA LEU A 577 -9.75 -4.54 3.64
C LEU A 577 -10.53 -3.22 3.65
N ILE A 578 -10.78 -2.59 2.50
CA ILE A 578 -11.48 -1.30 2.40
C ILE A 578 -12.84 -1.28 3.14
N PRO A 579 -13.74 -2.28 3.01
CA PRO A 579 -15.00 -2.29 3.75
C PRO A 579 -14.81 -2.22 5.28
N GLY A 580 -13.74 -2.83 5.81
CA GLY A 580 -13.39 -2.78 7.23
C GLY A 580 -13.01 -1.39 7.74
N THR A 581 -12.80 -0.41 6.86
CA THR A 581 -12.39 0.96 7.20
C THR A 581 -13.56 1.95 7.23
N ALA A 582 -14.82 1.51 7.10
CA ALA A 582 -16.00 2.36 7.06
C ALA A 582 -16.39 3.04 8.40
N PHE A 583 -15.47 3.16 9.35
CA PHE A 583 -15.74 3.62 10.73
C PHE A 583 -15.01 4.94 11.05
N PRO A 584 -15.72 5.98 11.55
CA PRO A 584 -15.23 7.37 11.64
C PRO A 584 -14.11 7.53 12.68
N THR A 585 -12.90 7.19 12.29
CA THR A 585 -11.65 7.33 13.04
C THR A 585 -10.57 7.89 12.11
N ARG A 586 -9.57 8.59 12.68
CA ARG A 586 -8.43 9.11 11.92
C ARG A 586 -7.61 7.99 11.27
N LEU A 587 -7.47 6.87 11.98
CA LEU A 587 -6.82 5.68 11.44
C LEU A 587 -7.55 5.11 10.21
N SER A 588 -8.89 5.14 10.18
CA SER A 588 -9.61 4.71 8.98
C SER A 588 -9.35 5.60 7.77
N ALA A 589 -9.09 6.90 7.96
CA ALA A 589 -8.64 7.78 6.87
C ALA A 589 -7.26 7.36 6.34
N VAL A 590 -6.32 7.08 7.24
CA VAL A 590 -4.97 6.57 6.91
C VAL A 590 -5.06 5.24 6.14
N TYR A 591 -5.89 4.31 6.62
CA TYR A 591 -6.09 3.02 5.96
C TYR A 591 -6.72 3.20 4.58
N GLN A 592 -7.75 4.03 4.45
CA GLN A 592 -8.39 4.29 3.16
C GLN A 592 -7.46 4.93 2.15
N GLY A 593 -6.64 5.90 2.57
CA GLY A 593 -5.61 6.50 1.71
C GLY A 593 -4.66 5.43 1.18
N LEU A 594 -4.02 4.66 2.07
CA LEU A 594 -3.06 3.62 1.70
C LEU A 594 -3.69 2.54 0.81
N LEU A 595 -4.84 1.99 1.21
CA LEU A 595 -5.50 0.90 0.48
C LEU A 595 -6.00 1.37 -0.90
N LEU A 596 -6.46 2.62 -1.04
CA LEU A 596 -6.80 3.16 -2.36
C LEU A 596 -5.56 3.24 -3.24
N GLY A 597 -4.44 3.73 -2.72
CA GLY A 597 -3.18 3.77 -3.44
C GLY A 597 -2.72 2.38 -3.89
N LEU A 598 -2.75 1.39 -2.98
CA LEU A 598 -2.39 0.00 -3.28
C LEU A 598 -3.30 -0.62 -4.35
N PHE A 599 -4.60 -0.38 -4.27
CA PHE A 599 -5.54 -0.82 -5.28
C PHE A 599 -5.23 -0.22 -6.65
N LEU A 600 -5.03 1.09 -6.72
CA LEU A 600 -4.73 1.79 -7.96
C LEU A 600 -3.39 1.32 -8.53
N ASN A 601 -2.36 1.16 -7.70
CA ASN A 601 -1.06 0.65 -8.13
C ASN A 601 -1.20 -0.74 -8.75
N GLY A 602 -1.78 -1.70 -8.03
CA GLY A 602 -1.87 -3.06 -8.53
C GLY A 602 -2.70 -3.16 -9.81
N ALA A 603 -3.86 -2.49 -9.87
CA ALA A 603 -4.70 -2.51 -11.06
C ALA A 603 -4.06 -1.79 -12.25
N ALA A 604 -3.43 -0.62 -12.05
CA ALA A 604 -2.91 0.20 -13.15
C ALA A 604 -1.56 -0.31 -13.70
N ALA A 605 -0.71 -0.91 -12.86
CA ALA A 605 0.60 -1.43 -13.24
C ALA A 605 0.53 -2.87 -13.78
N TYR A 606 -0.35 -3.71 -13.22
CA TYR A 606 -0.38 -5.15 -13.53
C TYR A 606 -1.72 -5.62 -14.11
N GLY A 607 -2.77 -4.79 -14.09
CA GLY A 607 -4.11 -5.20 -14.48
C GLY A 607 -4.82 -5.99 -13.37
N PHE A 608 -5.85 -6.76 -13.75
CA PHE A 608 -6.65 -7.58 -12.82
C PHE A 608 -6.20 -9.05 -12.87
N ASP A 609 -4.95 -9.29 -12.47
CA ASP A 609 -4.37 -10.63 -12.46
C ASP A 609 -5.13 -11.61 -11.57
N SER A 610 -5.19 -12.87 -12.01
CA SER A 610 -5.91 -13.91 -11.28
C SER A 610 -5.39 -14.10 -9.85
N ILE A 611 -6.31 -14.36 -8.91
CA ILE A 611 -5.97 -14.82 -7.55
C ILE A 611 -5.46 -16.28 -7.54
N LEU A 612 -5.72 -17.02 -8.62
CA LEU A 612 -5.31 -18.39 -8.84
C LEU A 612 -4.33 -18.46 -9.99
N GLN A 613 -3.17 -19.06 -9.75
CA GLN A 613 -2.14 -19.29 -10.76
C GLN A 613 -1.62 -20.73 -10.66
N THR A 614 -1.04 -21.27 -11.72
CA THR A 614 -0.36 -22.57 -11.63
C THR A 614 0.94 -22.43 -10.82
N ALA A 615 1.46 -23.56 -10.31
CA ALA A 615 2.76 -23.56 -9.65
C ALA A 615 3.88 -23.07 -10.60
N GLU A 616 3.75 -23.38 -11.89
CA GLU A 616 4.66 -22.96 -12.96
C GLU A 616 4.61 -21.43 -13.18
N GLU A 617 3.40 -20.83 -13.23
CA GLU A 617 3.23 -19.37 -13.32
C GLU A 617 3.84 -18.63 -12.11
N LEU A 618 3.82 -19.24 -10.92
CA LEU A 618 4.41 -18.68 -9.70
C LEU A 618 5.94 -18.83 -9.64
N GLN A 619 6.46 -19.91 -10.23
CA GLN A 619 7.89 -20.21 -10.22
C GLN A 619 8.68 -19.12 -10.96
N GLN A 620 8.14 -18.63 -12.08
CA GLN A 620 8.81 -17.70 -12.99
C GLN A 620 10.14 -18.30 -13.48
N ASP A 621 11.25 -17.55 -13.43
CA ASP A 621 12.59 -18.00 -13.80
C ASP A 621 13.33 -18.73 -12.66
N ALA A 622 12.65 -19.10 -11.57
CA ALA A 622 13.25 -19.90 -10.50
C ALA A 622 13.45 -21.36 -10.94
N PRO A 623 14.38 -22.12 -10.35
CA PRO A 623 14.51 -23.55 -10.58
C PRO A 623 13.23 -24.33 -10.23
N SER A 624 12.87 -25.30 -11.07
CA SER A 624 11.67 -26.15 -10.95
C SER A 624 11.83 -27.27 -9.93
N GLY A 625 13.06 -27.59 -9.54
CA GLY A 625 13.37 -28.78 -8.77
C GLY A 625 13.25 -30.06 -9.60
N SER A 626 13.41 -29.97 -10.93
CA SER A 626 13.42 -31.15 -11.79
C SER A 626 14.59 -32.08 -11.44
N GLU A 627 14.51 -33.32 -11.93
CA GLU A 627 15.67 -34.22 -11.87
C GLU A 627 16.85 -33.58 -12.60
N LEU A 628 18.05 -33.75 -12.03
CA LEU A 628 19.29 -33.21 -12.58
C LEU A 628 20.12 -34.35 -13.18
N PRO A 629 20.65 -34.19 -14.41
CA PRO A 629 21.51 -35.18 -15.02
C PRO A 629 22.88 -35.22 -14.32
N THR A 630 23.56 -36.37 -14.39
CA THR A 630 24.86 -36.57 -13.71
C THR A 630 25.98 -36.71 -14.74
N PHE A 631 27.03 -35.90 -14.61
CA PHE A 631 28.25 -36.08 -15.38
C PHE A 631 28.99 -37.35 -14.93
N LEU A 632 29.34 -38.21 -15.88
CA LEU A 632 30.23 -39.35 -15.65
C LEU A 632 31.69 -38.91 -15.70
N THR A 633 32.01 -37.91 -16.52
CA THR A 633 33.29 -37.21 -16.46
C THR A 633 33.40 -36.43 -15.16
N ASN A 634 34.46 -36.69 -14.40
CA ASN A 634 34.70 -36.09 -13.10
C ASN A 634 36.21 -35.86 -12.84
N SER A 635 36.50 -35.21 -11.72
CA SER A 635 37.85 -34.84 -11.29
C SER A 635 38.83 -36.02 -11.17
N THR A 636 38.33 -37.25 -11.04
CA THR A 636 39.17 -38.47 -10.89
C THR A 636 39.42 -39.22 -12.19
N ASN A 637 38.57 -39.05 -13.21
CA ASN A 637 38.66 -39.81 -14.46
C ASN A 637 38.95 -38.94 -15.70
N TYR A 638 38.88 -37.60 -15.58
CA TYR A 638 39.28 -36.71 -16.66
C TYR A 638 40.79 -36.79 -16.89
N ASN A 639 41.21 -37.16 -18.11
CA ASN A 639 42.62 -37.33 -18.45
C ASN A 639 43.14 -36.12 -19.26
N ALA A 640 43.81 -35.20 -18.58
CA ALA A 640 44.39 -34.00 -19.17
C ALA A 640 45.50 -34.26 -20.22
N SER A 641 46.02 -35.48 -20.33
CA SER A 641 47.04 -35.84 -21.34
C SER A 641 46.44 -36.05 -22.74
N ILE A 642 45.11 -36.19 -22.85
CA ILE A 642 44.42 -36.38 -24.12
C ILE A 642 44.10 -35.00 -24.73
N PRO A 643 44.56 -34.70 -25.96
CA PRO A 643 44.21 -33.44 -26.65
C PRO A 643 42.70 -33.30 -26.90
N PHE A 644 42.19 -32.07 -26.94
CA PHE A 644 40.76 -31.77 -27.09
C PHE A 644 40.15 -32.40 -28.34
N GLU A 645 40.91 -32.54 -29.43
CA GLU A 645 40.45 -33.16 -30.68
C GLU A 645 39.98 -34.61 -30.50
N ASN A 646 40.53 -35.31 -29.52
CA ASN A 646 40.22 -36.71 -29.20
C ASN A 646 39.55 -36.85 -27.81
N GLN A 647 39.18 -35.75 -27.17
CA GLN A 647 38.61 -35.74 -25.82
C GLN A 647 37.10 -35.55 -25.87
N THR A 648 36.38 -36.29 -25.05
CA THR A 648 34.93 -36.16 -24.87
C THR A 648 34.57 -36.07 -23.40
N ILE A 649 33.53 -35.30 -23.10
CA ILE A 649 32.82 -35.37 -21.82
C ILE A 649 31.64 -36.32 -21.95
N ALA A 650 31.26 -37.00 -20.87
CA ALA A 650 30.17 -37.96 -20.86
C ALA A 650 29.28 -37.79 -19.61
N TRP A 651 28.02 -38.19 -19.75
CA TRP A 651 27.00 -38.15 -18.70
C TRP A 651 26.15 -39.43 -18.70
N ASP A 652 25.43 -39.63 -17.61
CA ASP A 652 24.66 -40.86 -17.37
C ASP A 652 23.42 -40.94 -18.28
N SER A 653 22.87 -42.15 -18.38
CA SER A 653 21.65 -42.43 -19.16
C SER A 653 20.43 -41.68 -18.65
N LEU A 654 19.46 -41.44 -19.54
CA LEU A 654 18.22 -40.72 -19.24
C LEU A 654 17.41 -41.43 -18.13
N PRO A 655 16.99 -40.69 -17.09
CA PRO A 655 15.99 -41.18 -16.15
C PRO A 655 14.63 -41.41 -16.83
N ALA A 656 13.75 -42.18 -16.20
CA ALA A 656 12.43 -42.47 -16.74
C ALA A 656 11.57 -41.20 -16.85
N GLY A 657 11.02 -40.93 -18.03
CA GLY A 657 10.16 -39.76 -18.28
C GLY A 657 10.83 -38.61 -19.04
N TRP A 658 12.14 -38.69 -19.27
CA TRP A 658 12.90 -37.73 -20.08
C TRP A 658 13.30 -38.34 -21.42
N ASP A 659 13.36 -37.51 -22.47
CA ASP A 659 13.64 -37.95 -23.84
C ASP A 659 14.92 -37.34 -24.45
N GLY A 660 15.61 -36.46 -23.73
CA GLY A 660 16.88 -35.90 -24.18
C GLY A 660 17.64 -35.09 -23.12
N PHE A 661 18.72 -34.46 -23.58
CA PHE A 661 19.59 -33.58 -22.81
C PHE A 661 19.76 -32.25 -23.54
N ALA A 662 19.95 -31.17 -22.78
CA ALA A 662 20.45 -29.90 -23.26
C ALA A 662 21.77 -29.57 -22.56
N LEU A 663 22.80 -29.18 -23.31
CA LEU A 663 24.13 -28.83 -22.79
C LEU A 663 24.44 -27.37 -23.10
N LEU A 664 24.64 -26.58 -22.05
CA LEU A 664 25.31 -25.28 -22.14
C LEU A 664 26.81 -25.49 -22.02
N VAL A 665 27.57 -24.90 -22.95
CA VAL A 665 29.01 -24.70 -22.83
C VAL A 665 29.29 -23.21 -22.93
N ASP A 666 29.93 -22.67 -21.90
CA ASP A 666 30.24 -21.24 -21.77
C ASP A 666 28.98 -20.35 -21.87
N ASP A 667 27.92 -20.76 -21.17
CA ASP A 667 26.61 -20.11 -21.14
C ASP A 667 25.86 -20.08 -22.50
N VAL A 668 26.29 -20.91 -23.47
CA VAL A 668 25.66 -21.07 -24.78
C VAL A 668 25.20 -22.51 -24.98
N GLU A 669 23.96 -22.72 -25.42
CA GLU A 669 23.48 -24.06 -25.77
C GLU A 669 24.25 -24.59 -26.99
N ARG A 670 25.00 -25.68 -26.79
CA ARG A 670 25.82 -26.30 -27.84
C ARG A 670 25.31 -27.66 -28.30
N TYR A 671 24.40 -28.25 -27.54
CA TYR A 671 23.87 -29.56 -27.85
C TYR A 671 22.47 -29.72 -27.26
N VAL A 672 21.57 -30.30 -28.07
CA VAL A 672 20.27 -30.81 -27.65
C VAL A 672 20.06 -32.18 -28.30
N GLY A 673 19.70 -33.21 -27.54
CA GLY A 673 19.40 -34.55 -28.05
C GLY A 673 19.72 -35.70 -27.08
N THR A 674 19.81 -36.93 -27.60
CA THR A 674 19.90 -38.18 -26.81
C THR A 674 21.31 -38.75 -26.60
N ALA A 675 22.34 -38.08 -27.09
CA ALA A 675 23.72 -38.52 -26.93
C ALA A 675 24.13 -38.47 -25.46
N LEU A 676 25.03 -39.39 -25.07
CA LEU A 676 25.58 -39.50 -23.72
C LEU A 676 26.98 -38.88 -23.59
N ASN A 677 27.46 -38.27 -24.67
CA ASN A 677 28.77 -37.66 -24.73
C ASN A 677 28.82 -36.47 -25.69
N PHE A 678 29.84 -35.63 -25.51
CA PHE A 678 30.08 -34.45 -26.33
C PHE A 678 31.58 -34.23 -26.53
N SER A 679 31.97 -33.91 -27.76
CA SER A 679 33.38 -33.72 -28.14
C SER A 679 33.88 -32.32 -27.79
N LEU A 680 35.10 -32.25 -27.25
CA LEU A 680 35.77 -30.98 -26.94
C LEU A 680 36.54 -30.40 -28.12
N ALA A 681 36.54 -31.05 -29.29
CA ALA A 681 37.37 -30.70 -30.43
C ALA A 681 37.19 -29.27 -30.96
N ALA A 682 36.02 -28.66 -30.74
CA ALA A 682 35.71 -27.30 -31.20
C ALA A 682 36.15 -26.19 -30.22
N PHE A 683 36.66 -26.54 -29.03
CA PHE A 683 36.94 -25.59 -27.96
C PHE A 683 38.43 -25.29 -27.80
N ASN A 684 38.74 -24.12 -27.24
CA ASN A 684 40.11 -23.66 -27.09
C ASN A 684 40.67 -24.06 -25.72
N ALA A 685 41.55 -25.06 -25.69
CA ALA A 685 42.19 -25.56 -24.47
C ALA A 685 42.97 -24.51 -23.64
N SER A 686 43.24 -23.32 -24.19
CA SER A 686 43.88 -22.22 -23.46
C SER A 686 42.90 -21.41 -22.59
N LEU A 687 41.59 -21.65 -22.70
CA LEU A 687 40.54 -20.97 -21.97
C LEU A 687 39.85 -21.92 -20.99
N PRO A 688 39.32 -21.42 -19.86
CA PRO A 688 38.41 -22.20 -19.04
C PRO A 688 37.10 -22.46 -19.79
N HIS A 689 36.50 -23.62 -19.56
CA HIS A 689 35.19 -23.96 -20.11
C HIS A 689 34.21 -24.39 -19.01
N PHE A 690 32.98 -23.88 -19.09
CA PHE A 690 31.93 -24.13 -18.12
C PHE A 690 30.82 -24.98 -18.74
N PHE A 691 30.53 -26.14 -18.16
CA PHE A 691 29.54 -27.09 -18.68
C PHE A 691 28.35 -27.19 -17.73
N ARG A 692 27.14 -27.04 -18.27
CA ARG A 692 25.89 -27.25 -17.53
C ARG A 692 24.96 -28.11 -18.33
N LEU A 693 24.39 -29.12 -17.69
CA LEU A 693 23.55 -30.11 -18.34
C LEU A 693 22.15 -30.05 -17.76
N ALA A 694 21.14 -30.17 -18.61
CA ALA A 694 19.73 -30.30 -18.23
C ALA A 694 19.12 -31.51 -18.95
N LEU A 695 18.03 -32.03 -18.40
CA LEU A 695 17.19 -33.01 -19.08
C LEU A 695 16.12 -32.28 -19.91
N THR A 696 15.68 -32.89 -21.01
CA THR A 696 14.61 -32.36 -21.87
C THR A 696 13.47 -33.35 -22.01
N SER A 697 12.26 -32.82 -22.18
CA SER A 697 11.04 -33.58 -22.45
C SER A 697 10.24 -32.85 -23.52
N GLY A 698 10.27 -33.32 -24.76
CA GLY A 698 9.70 -32.59 -25.89
C GLY A 698 10.45 -31.27 -26.13
N ASP A 699 9.72 -30.15 -26.11
CA ASP A 699 10.30 -28.81 -26.28
C ASP A 699 10.71 -28.16 -24.95
N ASP A 700 10.40 -28.79 -23.81
CA ASP A 700 10.67 -28.26 -22.48
C ASP A 700 12.04 -28.72 -21.95
N THR A 701 12.77 -27.78 -21.34
CA THR A 701 14.07 -28.03 -20.70
C THR A 701 13.92 -27.92 -19.19
N GLY A 702 14.39 -28.94 -18.46
CA GLY A 702 14.45 -28.93 -17.00
C GLY A 702 15.55 -28.01 -16.44
N ASP A 703 15.81 -28.15 -15.15
CA ASP A 703 16.84 -27.38 -14.48
C ASP A 703 18.24 -27.78 -14.95
N PHE A 704 19.08 -26.78 -15.16
CA PHE A 704 20.50 -26.97 -15.44
C PHE A 704 21.27 -27.29 -14.15
N THR A 705 22.22 -28.22 -14.22
CA THR A 705 23.18 -28.44 -13.13
C THR A 705 24.01 -27.18 -12.86
N MET A 706 24.53 -27.04 -11.64
CA MET A 706 25.68 -26.16 -11.39
C MET A 706 26.83 -26.48 -12.38
N PRO A 707 27.72 -25.50 -12.66
CA PRO A 707 28.74 -25.64 -13.69
C PRO A 707 29.82 -26.64 -13.27
N ALA A 708 30.09 -27.61 -14.15
CA ALA A 708 31.36 -28.32 -14.16
C ALA A 708 32.39 -27.44 -14.86
N ILE A 709 33.63 -27.42 -14.37
CA ILE A 709 34.64 -26.46 -14.84
C ILE A 709 35.86 -27.22 -15.35
N LEU A 710 36.26 -26.94 -16.59
CA LEU A 710 37.54 -27.39 -17.14
C LEU A 710 38.48 -26.19 -17.24
N TRP A 711 39.54 -26.17 -16.44
CA TRP A 711 40.53 -25.11 -16.46
C TRP A 711 41.62 -25.35 -17.53
N PRO A 712 42.28 -24.29 -18.04
CA PRO A 712 43.37 -24.41 -19.03
C PRO A 712 44.55 -25.27 -18.57
N ASN A 713 44.74 -25.42 -17.25
CA ASN A 713 45.76 -26.28 -16.67
C ASN A 713 45.40 -27.78 -16.73
N GLY A 714 44.26 -28.14 -17.33
CA GLY A 714 43.76 -29.51 -17.45
C GLY A 714 43.02 -30.03 -16.22
N SER A 715 42.78 -29.19 -15.20
CA SER A 715 42.00 -29.60 -14.02
C SER A 715 40.49 -29.54 -14.28
N TRP A 716 39.80 -30.61 -13.91
CA TRP A 716 38.35 -30.70 -13.92
C TRP A 716 37.79 -30.50 -12.51
N VAL A 717 36.81 -29.62 -12.36
CA VAL A 717 36.06 -29.38 -11.13
C VAL A 717 34.65 -29.91 -11.32
N ASP A 718 34.25 -30.80 -10.42
CA ASP A 718 32.93 -31.40 -10.44
C ASP A 718 31.85 -30.36 -10.10
N PRO A 719 30.65 -30.46 -10.72
CA PRO A 719 29.58 -29.53 -10.45
C PRO A 719 29.11 -29.65 -8.99
N LEU A 720 28.81 -28.50 -8.37
CA LEU A 720 28.19 -28.48 -7.06
C LEU A 720 26.78 -29.11 -7.09
N PRO A 721 26.27 -29.64 -5.97
CA PRO A 721 24.91 -30.17 -5.93
C PRO A 721 23.86 -29.05 -6.09
N GLY A 722 22.79 -29.35 -6.83
CA GLY A 722 21.65 -28.47 -7.02
C GLY A 722 21.59 -27.79 -8.39
N PRO A 723 20.48 -27.07 -8.67
CA PRO A 723 20.28 -26.38 -9.93
C PRO A 723 21.00 -25.02 -9.97
N SER A 724 21.39 -24.59 -11.19
CA SER A 724 22.17 -23.38 -11.46
C SER A 724 21.40 -22.08 -11.42
#